data_AF-A0A1Y2C4Z0-F1
#
_entry.id   AF-A0A1Y2C4Z0-F1
#
_cell.length_a   1.000
_cell.length_b   1.000
_cell.length_c   1.000
_cell.angle_alpha   90.00
_cell.angle_beta   90.00
_cell.angle_gamma   90.00
#
_symmetry.space_group_name_H-M   'P 1'
#
loop_
_entity.id
_entity.type
_entity.pdbx_description
1 polymer ?
#
loop_
_entity_poly.entity_id
_entity_poly.type
_entity_poly.pdbx_seq_one_letter_code
_entity_poly.pdbx_strand_id
1 'polypeptide(L)'
;MALPLNQTEKKIKILTEKSDLLSIQEWNNYCSSLKNFFTTTNADNSLIHGYDIEFSNNYDMMIVDDKFLFGDVAYIESKYIDDNVGRQLHEYYLDLTNEVSQNSLSFHDSKLFQQGFLDNHLYALPFEKDFHLLYYRNINTNINDLDMGTISWDDILSIKSGSSSTTSSYPLSVAYGNDDELLETFMEYVQGKVDISGRNNINFENLYNESSSNIYSSFKKFVVSTNPTETDINKLTDITIENAYNALKKDESLFFKGKASHFSYLTKSDVNNNISAKLPPKNTSVLTTRYLVINSSSLIDKKVLVEVALQLTSKEIQLYKAEQFGKIPTFDLAQKSSDTSIQTYSEKNSDISGFIEKLNPMYLKDIFSNKYSAPLLEIRALLPEDIRKYVKDGNDQSLSNVLENTKNLLMDKVGVAHLPTILLYVPIIIFALFAIVVIILIFKYRNHPYLKIFSPNFCILSILGITLNIISPLFRMEINSISKCKFIYVYETIYTDLTLFPMVAVTYRIYTIYHNKSKDIKNKNLNRRIYTLFIVGLLLMIIYSACSSFLVLKFFFQANGTIDTYRQPLCTYNSGGILEWIERRINEAIYIVMIFLIIVTGRISKKFGEFKYIYCMFFIGIMEYGFNYILSILPSNKYFGFYLLTIVINSILNSLLIYYLVGSRLIYCIKHPNDSEPYHIEELVNNNKTQTQIQTMEE
;
A
#
# COMPACT_ATOMS: atom_id res chain seq x y z
N MET A 1 43.43 -38.67 -27.01
CA MET A 1 43.52 -38.12 -25.64
C MET A 1 42.76 -36.81 -25.66
N ALA A 2 41.45 -36.87 -25.44
CA ALA A 2 40.59 -35.69 -25.47
C ALA A 2 40.74 -34.98 -24.11
N LEU A 3 41.12 -33.71 -24.15
CA LEU A 3 41.12 -32.82 -22.98
C LEU A 3 39.72 -32.82 -22.35
N PRO A 4 39.59 -32.90 -21.02
CA PRO A 4 38.28 -32.75 -20.39
C PRO A 4 37.80 -31.33 -20.68
N LEU A 5 36.62 -31.24 -21.30
CA LEU A 5 35.85 -30.01 -21.40
C LEU A 5 35.74 -29.42 -19.99
N ASN A 6 36.18 -28.17 -19.83
CA ASN A 6 35.88 -27.33 -18.67
C ASN A 6 34.38 -27.46 -18.38
N GLN A 7 34.02 -28.28 -17.38
CA GLN A 7 32.69 -28.24 -16.81
C GLN A 7 32.59 -26.85 -16.19
N THR A 8 31.82 -25.97 -16.83
CA THR A 8 31.43 -24.69 -16.23
C THR A 8 30.80 -25.01 -14.88
N GLU A 9 31.49 -24.67 -13.79
CA GLU A 9 30.99 -24.84 -12.43
C GLU A 9 29.56 -24.31 -12.36
N LYS A 10 28.62 -25.17 -11.96
CA LYS A 10 27.24 -24.76 -11.78
C LYS A 10 27.15 -24.02 -10.44
N LYS A 11 26.90 -22.71 -10.49
CA LYS A 11 26.83 -21.85 -9.30
C LYS A 11 25.40 -21.45 -9.03
N ILE A 12 24.98 -21.60 -7.79
CA ILE A 12 23.73 -21.07 -7.25
C ILE A 12 24.06 -19.76 -6.54
N LYS A 13 23.38 -18.70 -6.93
CA LYS A 13 23.67 -17.36 -6.42
C LYS A 13 22.72 -17.01 -5.29
N ILE A 14 23.27 -16.53 -4.18
CA ILE A 14 22.54 -16.19 -2.96
C ILE A 14 22.72 -14.71 -2.67
N LEU A 15 21.62 -13.98 -2.57
CA LEU A 15 21.60 -12.61 -2.06
C LEU A 15 21.42 -12.63 -0.55
N THR A 16 22.28 -11.91 0.17
CA THR A 16 22.17 -11.74 1.62
C THR A 16 22.82 -10.44 2.05
N GLU A 17 22.33 -9.86 3.12
CA GLU A 17 22.88 -8.62 3.70
C GLU A 17 24.05 -8.91 4.63
N LYS A 18 25.10 -8.08 4.54
CA LYS A 18 26.25 -8.11 5.45
C LYS A 18 25.80 -7.65 6.84
N SER A 19 26.22 -8.36 7.89
CA SER A 19 26.03 -7.92 9.27
C SER A 19 26.78 -6.60 9.54
N ASP A 20 26.14 -5.64 10.22
CA ASP A 20 26.67 -4.29 10.41
C ASP A 20 28.02 -4.25 11.15
N LEU A 21 28.20 -5.09 12.17
CA LEU A 21 29.45 -5.15 12.95
C LEU A 21 30.59 -5.92 12.27
N LEU A 22 30.31 -6.71 11.23
CA LEU A 22 31.36 -7.50 10.58
C LEU A 22 32.14 -6.64 9.60
N SER A 23 33.46 -6.71 9.70
CA SER A 23 34.36 -6.19 8.67
C SER A 23 34.13 -6.91 7.34
N ILE A 24 34.54 -6.29 6.24
CA ILE A 24 34.46 -6.91 4.90
C ILE A 24 35.22 -8.25 4.88
N GLN A 25 36.35 -8.35 5.59
CA GLN A 25 37.13 -9.59 5.65
C GLN A 25 36.38 -10.70 6.39
N GLU A 26 35.78 -10.40 7.55
CA GLU A 26 35.01 -11.39 8.32
C GLU A 26 33.76 -11.84 7.56
N TRP A 27 33.13 -10.90 6.85
CA TRP A 27 32.04 -11.22 5.95
C TRP A 27 32.46 -12.17 4.82
N ASN A 28 33.59 -11.90 4.17
CA ASN A 28 34.13 -12.78 3.14
C ASN A 28 34.50 -14.16 3.71
N ASN A 29 35.01 -14.22 4.94
CA ASN A 29 35.29 -15.47 5.64
C ASN A 29 34.02 -16.25 5.94
N TYR A 30 32.95 -15.57 6.38
CA TYR A 30 31.62 -16.16 6.59
C TYR A 30 31.09 -16.78 5.30
N CYS A 31 31.06 -16.01 4.21
CA CYS A 31 30.63 -16.47 2.90
C CYS A 31 31.46 -17.67 2.40
N SER A 32 32.79 -17.60 2.52
CA SER A 32 33.69 -18.67 2.10
C SER A 32 33.51 -19.95 2.93
N SER A 33 33.19 -19.81 4.22
CA SER A 33 32.99 -20.95 5.11
C SER A 33 31.65 -21.64 4.86
N LEU A 34 30.59 -20.88 4.62
CA LEU A 34 29.31 -21.43 4.18
C LEU A 34 29.46 -22.19 2.87
N LYS A 35 30.21 -21.60 1.94
CA LYS A 35 30.55 -22.23 0.67
C LYS A 35 31.28 -23.56 0.87
N ASN A 36 32.35 -23.57 1.66
CA ASN A 36 33.11 -24.78 1.95
C ASN A 36 32.27 -25.86 2.65
N PHE A 37 31.42 -25.47 3.62
CA PHE A 37 30.49 -26.39 4.28
C PHE A 37 29.53 -27.02 3.27
N PHE A 38 28.94 -26.20 2.41
CA PHE A 38 28.03 -26.65 1.36
C PHE A 38 28.72 -27.62 0.40
N THR A 39 29.88 -27.26 -0.17
CA THR A 39 30.65 -28.14 -1.06
C THR A 39 30.99 -29.48 -0.40
N THR A 40 31.37 -29.46 0.89
CA THR A 40 31.76 -30.67 1.62
C THR A 40 30.57 -31.58 1.90
N THR A 41 29.43 -31.02 2.31
CA THR A 41 28.24 -31.80 2.67
C THR A 41 27.47 -32.31 1.45
N ASN A 42 27.64 -31.67 0.29
CA ASN A 42 26.96 -32.06 -0.94
C ASN A 42 27.67 -33.17 -1.73
N ALA A 43 28.86 -33.58 -1.32
CA ALA A 43 29.64 -34.57 -2.07
C ALA A 43 28.84 -35.86 -2.32
N ASP A 44 27.97 -36.24 -1.39
CA ASP A 44 27.18 -37.47 -1.44
C ASP A 44 25.74 -37.29 -1.96
N ASN A 45 25.27 -36.04 -2.15
CA ASN A 45 23.92 -35.77 -2.60
C ASN A 45 23.82 -35.72 -4.12
N SER A 46 23.27 -36.78 -4.72
CA SER A 46 23.18 -36.94 -6.19
C SER A 46 22.48 -35.81 -6.94
N LEU A 47 21.59 -35.04 -6.31
CA LEU A 47 20.86 -33.94 -6.95
C LEU A 47 21.68 -32.66 -7.04
N ILE A 48 22.47 -32.37 -6.01
CA ILE A 48 23.22 -31.13 -5.85
C ILE A 48 24.74 -31.33 -6.00
N HIS A 49 25.18 -32.56 -6.28
CA HIS A 49 26.56 -32.88 -6.60
C HIS A 49 27.05 -32.06 -7.81
N GLY A 50 28.18 -31.37 -7.65
CA GLY A 50 28.75 -30.49 -8.68
C GLY A 50 28.12 -29.09 -8.75
N TYR A 51 27.23 -28.75 -7.81
CA TYR A 51 26.80 -27.37 -7.58
C TYR A 51 27.63 -26.72 -6.47
N ASP A 52 27.87 -25.44 -6.63
CA ASP A 52 28.57 -24.58 -5.69
C ASP A 52 27.70 -23.34 -5.37
N ILE A 53 27.97 -22.64 -4.28
CA ILE A 53 27.25 -21.40 -3.93
C ILE A 53 28.15 -20.16 -4.07
N GLU A 54 27.53 -19.06 -4.49
CA GLU A 54 28.17 -17.76 -4.66
C GLU A 54 27.27 -16.67 -4.09
N PHE A 55 27.83 -15.71 -3.38
CA PHE A 55 27.07 -14.56 -2.87
C PHE A 55 27.13 -13.42 -3.89
N SER A 56 25.97 -13.00 -4.40
CA SER A 56 25.89 -12.06 -5.53
C SER A 56 24.59 -11.26 -5.55
N ASN A 57 24.61 -10.09 -6.20
CA ASN A 57 23.43 -9.25 -6.41
C ASN A 57 22.46 -9.84 -7.45
N ASN A 58 22.96 -10.67 -8.38
CA ASN A 58 22.10 -11.48 -9.24
C ASN A 58 21.90 -12.82 -8.56
N TYR A 59 20.66 -13.20 -8.23
CA TYR A 59 20.42 -14.28 -7.29
C TYR A 59 19.36 -15.29 -7.75
N ASP A 60 19.58 -16.54 -7.33
CA ASP A 60 18.63 -17.66 -7.40
C ASP A 60 17.90 -17.85 -6.07
N MET A 61 18.51 -17.42 -4.96
CA MET A 61 17.94 -17.45 -3.62
C MET A 61 18.25 -16.15 -2.87
N MET A 62 17.45 -15.81 -1.87
CA MET A 62 17.68 -14.63 -1.05
C MET A 62 17.45 -14.97 0.43
N ILE A 63 18.30 -14.42 1.29
CA ILE A 63 18.07 -14.42 2.74
C ILE A 63 17.45 -13.06 3.09
N VAL A 64 16.20 -13.08 3.52
CA VAL A 64 15.39 -11.89 3.85
C VAL A 64 15.07 -11.87 5.34
N ASP A 65 15.03 -10.68 5.94
CA ASP A 65 14.53 -10.50 7.30
C ASP A 65 12.98 -10.58 7.33
N ASP A 66 12.42 -10.97 8.47
CA ASP A 66 10.99 -11.14 8.67
C ASP A 66 10.23 -9.85 8.40
N LYS A 67 10.77 -8.68 8.78
CA LYS A 67 10.15 -7.38 8.48
C LYS A 67 10.00 -7.13 6.98
N PHE A 68 10.87 -7.71 6.15
CA PHE A 68 10.77 -7.66 4.69
C PHE A 68 9.87 -8.76 4.12
N LEU A 69 10.00 -10.00 4.61
CA LEU A 69 9.20 -11.14 4.17
C LEU A 69 7.71 -10.87 4.39
N PHE A 70 6.94 -10.75 3.31
CA PHE A 70 5.51 -10.37 3.33
C PHE A 70 5.21 -9.02 3.99
N GLY A 71 6.23 -8.17 4.17
CA GLY A 71 6.04 -6.84 4.79
C GLY A 71 5.28 -5.87 3.89
N ASP A 72 5.17 -6.17 2.58
CA ASP A 72 4.34 -5.47 1.60
C ASP A 72 2.86 -5.89 1.64
N VAL A 73 2.57 -7.07 2.21
CA VAL A 73 1.22 -7.65 2.19
C VAL A 73 0.33 -6.99 3.23
N ALA A 74 -0.73 -6.33 2.77
CA ALA A 74 -1.79 -5.80 3.61
C ALA A 74 -3.12 -5.82 2.87
N TYR A 75 -4.24 -5.75 3.61
CA TYR A 75 -5.57 -5.61 3.00
C TYR A 75 -5.70 -4.29 2.22
N ILE A 76 -5.04 -3.23 2.69
CA ILE A 76 -4.91 -1.94 2.00
C ILE A 76 -3.43 -1.74 1.70
N GLU A 77 -3.05 -2.00 0.45
CA GLU A 77 -1.69 -1.91 -0.04
C GLU A 77 -1.20 -0.47 -0.03
N SER A 78 0.12 -0.27 0.03
CA SER A 78 0.73 1.05 0.02
C SER A 78 1.16 1.44 -1.39
N LYS A 79 0.69 2.58 -1.89
CA LYS A 79 1.20 3.13 -3.14
C LYS A 79 2.69 3.46 -3.06
N TYR A 80 3.15 3.95 -1.91
CA TYR A 80 4.56 4.25 -1.70
C TYR A 80 5.43 3.00 -1.85
N ILE A 81 5.01 1.86 -1.29
CA ILE A 81 5.77 0.60 -1.44
C ILE A 81 5.70 0.07 -2.87
N ASP A 82 4.53 0.13 -3.52
CA ASP A 82 4.38 -0.27 -4.92
C ASP A 82 5.31 0.54 -5.85
N ASP A 83 5.37 1.86 -5.67
CA ASP A 83 6.18 2.76 -6.49
C ASP A 83 7.71 2.60 -6.25
N ASN A 84 8.15 2.21 -5.04
CA ASN A 84 9.58 2.16 -4.67
C ASN A 84 10.20 0.75 -4.64
N VAL A 85 9.44 -0.26 -4.22
CA VAL A 85 9.92 -1.64 -4.02
C VAL A 85 9.19 -2.61 -4.95
N GLY A 86 7.91 -2.35 -5.19
CA GLY A 86 7.01 -3.22 -5.91
C GLY A 86 6.03 -3.94 -4.97
N ARG A 87 4.90 -4.32 -5.54
CA ARG A 87 3.81 -5.03 -4.88
C ARG A 87 3.97 -6.55 -4.95
N GLN A 88 3.39 -7.23 -3.95
CA GLN A 88 3.20 -8.68 -3.91
C GLN A 88 4.52 -9.40 -4.15
N LEU A 89 5.52 -9.03 -3.34
CA LEU A 89 6.90 -9.53 -3.48
C LEU A 89 6.95 -11.06 -3.40
N HIS A 90 5.99 -11.67 -2.71
CA HIS A 90 5.84 -13.12 -2.63
C HIS A 90 5.54 -13.81 -3.97
N GLU A 91 5.01 -13.12 -4.98
CA GLU A 91 4.83 -13.69 -6.33
C GLU A 91 6.18 -14.03 -7.00
N TYR A 92 7.26 -13.39 -6.56
CA TYR A 92 8.63 -13.71 -7.00
C TYR A 92 9.27 -14.86 -6.20
N TYR A 93 8.58 -15.40 -5.20
CA TYR A 93 9.07 -16.53 -4.40
C TYR A 93 8.49 -17.84 -4.92
N LEU A 94 9.31 -18.89 -4.92
CA LEU A 94 8.85 -20.23 -5.25
C LEU A 94 7.96 -20.77 -4.13
N ASP A 95 6.77 -21.27 -4.48
CA ASP A 95 5.90 -22.01 -3.55
C ASP A 95 6.51 -23.39 -3.25
N LEU A 96 6.83 -23.63 -1.98
CA LEU A 96 7.49 -24.83 -1.45
C LEU A 96 6.51 -25.84 -0.85
N THR A 97 5.21 -25.53 -0.82
CA THR A 97 4.19 -26.28 -0.06
C THR A 97 4.15 -27.77 -0.41
N ASN A 98 4.34 -28.10 -1.69
CA ASN A 98 4.31 -29.48 -2.18
C ASN A 98 5.69 -30.14 -2.24
N GLU A 99 6.76 -29.35 -2.10
CA GLU A 99 8.15 -29.82 -2.28
C GLU A 99 8.82 -30.12 -0.94
N VAL A 100 8.33 -29.53 0.16
CA VAL A 100 8.94 -29.63 1.49
C VAL A 100 7.99 -30.31 2.48
N SER A 101 8.47 -31.40 3.08
CA SER A 101 7.74 -32.08 4.16
C SER A 101 7.79 -31.26 5.46
N GLN A 102 6.64 -30.99 6.07
CA GLN A 102 6.58 -30.29 7.35
C GLN A 102 7.34 -31.04 8.47
N ASN A 103 7.34 -32.37 8.42
CA ASN A 103 8.01 -33.20 9.43
C ASN A 103 9.53 -33.07 9.38
N SER A 104 10.14 -32.82 8.21
CA SER A 104 11.60 -32.60 8.14
C SER A 104 12.03 -31.27 8.76
N LEU A 105 11.08 -30.37 9.02
CA LEU A 105 11.30 -29.03 9.58
C LEU A 105 10.78 -28.89 11.02
N SER A 106 10.39 -29.99 11.67
CA SER A 106 9.78 -29.96 13.01
C SER A 106 10.72 -29.45 14.12
N PHE A 107 12.01 -29.34 13.84
CA PHE A 107 13.02 -28.88 14.79
C PHE A 107 13.08 -27.35 14.89
N HIS A 108 12.48 -26.63 13.95
CA HIS A 108 12.32 -25.19 14.03
C HIS A 108 11.24 -24.82 15.05
N ASP A 109 11.36 -23.65 15.67
CA ASP A 109 10.29 -23.04 16.45
C ASP A 109 9.01 -22.92 15.61
N SER A 110 7.91 -23.44 16.14
CA SER A 110 6.65 -23.53 15.40
C SER A 110 6.09 -22.18 14.96
N LYS A 111 6.29 -21.11 15.75
CA LYS A 111 5.84 -19.75 15.40
C LYS A 111 6.71 -19.17 14.29
N LEU A 112 8.02 -19.36 14.36
CA LEU A 112 8.94 -18.93 13.30
C LEU A 112 8.68 -19.69 11.99
N PHE A 113 8.44 -20.99 12.06
CA PHE A 113 8.09 -21.76 10.88
C PHE A 113 6.78 -21.28 10.23
N GLN A 114 5.75 -20.99 11.03
CA GLN A 114 4.47 -20.48 10.54
C GLN A 114 4.58 -19.12 9.84
N GLN A 115 5.52 -18.27 10.22
CA GLN A 115 5.75 -16.99 9.55
C GLN A 115 6.30 -17.11 8.12
N GLY A 116 6.79 -18.29 7.73
CA GLY A 116 7.16 -18.61 6.34
C GLY A 116 5.96 -18.88 5.42
N PHE A 117 4.74 -18.94 5.98
CA PHE A 117 3.52 -19.18 5.23
C PHE A 117 2.76 -17.88 4.92
N LEU A 118 2.16 -17.82 3.74
CA LEU A 118 1.17 -16.83 3.35
C LEU A 118 -0.01 -17.54 2.68
N ASP A 119 -1.24 -17.29 3.13
CA ASP A 119 -2.46 -17.91 2.60
C ASP A 119 -2.43 -19.46 2.53
N ASN A 120 -1.78 -20.10 3.51
CA ASN A 120 -1.52 -21.55 3.60
C ASN A 120 -0.47 -22.10 2.60
N HIS A 121 0.26 -21.23 1.91
CA HIS A 121 1.37 -21.60 1.05
C HIS A 121 2.71 -21.27 1.72
N LEU A 122 3.65 -22.21 1.71
CA LEU A 122 5.01 -22.03 2.24
C LEU A 122 5.90 -21.37 1.18
N TYR A 123 6.46 -20.20 1.46
CA TYR A 123 7.38 -19.52 0.54
C TYR A 123 8.80 -19.36 1.09
N ALA A 124 8.97 -19.49 2.41
CA ALA A 124 10.22 -19.13 3.07
C ALA A 124 10.58 -20.13 4.18
N LEU A 125 11.86 -20.48 4.27
CA LEU A 125 12.39 -21.42 5.26
C LEU A 125 13.15 -20.67 6.36
N PRO A 126 12.92 -20.93 7.67
CA PRO A 126 13.66 -20.26 8.73
C PRO A 126 15.16 -20.52 8.62
N PHE A 127 15.97 -19.45 8.62
CA PHE A 127 17.41 -19.52 8.40
C PHE A 127 18.22 -19.24 9.67
N GLU A 128 17.90 -18.15 10.37
CA GLU A 128 18.50 -17.78 11.67
C GLU A 128 17.56 -16.84 12.44
N LYS A 129 17.69 -16.78 13.76
CA LYS A 129 16.98 -15.79 14.60
C LYS A 129 17.97 -14.90 15.34
N ASP A 130 17.51 -13.74 15.79
CA ASP A 130 18.32 -12.79 16.56
C ASP A 130 17.44 -11.92 17.46
N PHE A 131 18.02 -11.33 18.50
CA PHE A 131 17.35 -10.44 19.46
C PHE A 131 18.37 -9.51 20.12
N HIS A 132 17.93 -8.52 20.90
CA HIS A 132 18.88 -7.62 21.58
C HIS A 132 19.41 -8.18 22.89
N LEU A 133 20.66 -7.82 23.17
CA LEU A 133 21.33 -7.96 24.45
C LEU A 133 21.94 -6.61 24.86
N LEU A 134 22.06 -6.43 26.17
CA LEU A 134 22.85 -5.37 26.78
C LEU A 134 24.19 -5.91 27.20
N TYR A 135 25.23 -5.52 26.47
CA TYR A 135 26.62 -5.87 26.72
C TYR A 135 27.22 -4.92 27.75
N TYR A 136 28.00 -5.46 28.69
CA TYR A 136 28.66 -4.67 29.74
C TYR A 136 30.00 -5.30 30.12
N ARG A 137 30.83 -4.53 30.84
CA ARG A 137 32.14 -5.01 31.32
C ARG A 137 32.03 -5.64 32.72
N ASN A 138 32.57 -6.84 32.89
CA ASN A 138 32.60 -7.64 34.13
C ASN A 138 33.31 -7.00 35.31
N ILE A 139 34.05 -5.91 35.07
CA ILE A 139 34.69 -5.10 36.12
C ILE A 139 33.63 -4.44 37.02
N ASN A 140 32.40 -4.27 36.53
CA ASN A 140 31.30 -3.63 37.24
C ASN A 140 30.48 -4.66 38.03
N THR A 141 30.88 -4.96 39.27
CA THR A 141 30.21 -5.95 40.14
C THR A 141 28.73 -5.66 40.37
N ASN A 142 28.35 -4.38 40.43
CA ASN A 142 26.97 -3.95 40.63
C ASN A 142 26.02 -4.38 39.51
N ILE A 143 26.54 -4.66 38.31
CA ILE A 143 25.72 -5.05 37.16
C ILE A 143 25.39 -6.54 37.21
N ASN A 144 26.29 -7.38 37.70
CA ASN A 144 26.12 -8.84 37.68
C ASN A 144 24.87 -9.31 38.44
N ASP A 145 24.54 -8.63 39.54
CA ASP A 145 23.40 -8.98 40.41
C ASP A 145 22.07 -8.37 39.96
N LEU A 146 22.05 -7.57 38.87
CA LEU A 146 20.81 -6.96 38.38
C LEU A 146 19.87 -8.02 37.78
N ASP A 147 18.65 -8.05 38.31
CA ASP A 147 17.54 -8.81 37.73
C ASP A 147 16.83 -7.99 36.66
N MET A 148 17.17 -8.26 35.39
CA MET A 148 16.58 -7.56 34.25
C MET A 148 15.07 -7.77 34.12
N GLY A 149 14.51 -8.83 34.73
CA GLY A 149 13.07 -9.12 34.67
C GLY A 149 12.20 -8.09 35.40
N THR A 150 12.75 -7.35 36.35
CA THR A 150 11.99 -6.41 37.21
C THR A 150 12.26 -4.94 36.91
N ILE A 151 13.39 -4.62 36.29
CA ILE A 151 13.76 -3.23 36.00
C ILE A 151 13.14 -2.71 34.70
N SER A 152 13.06 -1.39 34.59
CA SER A 152 12.68 -0.64 33.40
C SER A 152 13.88 0.00 32.69
N TRP A 153 13.66 0.52 31.49
CA TRP A 153 14.68 1.31 30.77
C TRP A 153 15.14 2.55 31.53
N ASP A 154 14.25 3.19 32.30
CA ASP A 154 14.62 4.38 33.08
C ASP A 154 15.51 4.00 34.28
N ASP A 155 15.30 2.80 34.86
CA ASP A 155 16.14 2.30 35.96
C ASP A 155 17.58 2.07 35.51
N ILE A 156 17.79 1.62 34.26
CA ILE A 156 19.14 1.47 33.67
C ILE A 156 19.91 2.79 33.69
N LEU A 157 19.24 3.91 33.39
CA LEU A 157 19.86 5.23 33.37
C LEU A 157 20.33 5.71 34.75
N SER A 158 19.77 5.13 35.83
CA SER A 158 20.11 5.48 37.21
C SER A 158 21.32 4.71 37.76
N ILE A 159 21.77 3.66 37.06
CA ILE A 159 22.89 2.82 37.49
C ILE A 159 24.18 3.62 37.40
N LYS A 160 24.87 3.75 38.53
CA LYS A 160 26.18 4.41 38.59
C LYS A 160 27.32 3.40 38.43
N SER A 161 28.37 3.80 37.72
CA SER A 161 29.61 3.01 37.67
C SER A 161 30.17 2.82 39.08
N GLY A 162 30.52 1.59 39.43
CA GLY A 162 31.27 1.28 40.65
C GLY A 162 32.77 1.52 40.50
N SER A 163 33.27 1.80 39.29
CA SER A 163 34.69 2.01 39.03
C SER A 163 35.16 3.40 39.49
N SER A 164 36.27 3.42 40.21
CA SER A 164 36.93 4.63 40.72
C SER A 164 37.65 5.46 39.65
N SER A 165 37.37 5.24 38.35
CA SER A 165 37.96 6.00 37.27
C SER A 165 37.24 7.34 37.10
N THR A 166 38.02 8.41 37.01
CA THR A 166 37.60 9.83 36.93
C THR A 166 36.84 10.22 35.66
N THR A 167 36.41 9.24 34.85
CA THR A 167 35.68 9.44 33.59
C THR A 167 34.20 9.13 33.82
N SER A 168 33.35 10.14 33.65
CA SER A 168 31.89 10.03 33.71
C SER A 168 31.37 9.11 32.60
N SER A 169 31.33 7.80 32.87
CA SER A 169 30.74 6.81 31.97
C SER A 169 29.24 7.03 31.89
N TYR A 170 28.69 7.07 30.68
CA TYR A 170 27.27 7.22 30.45
C TYR A 170 26.54 5.87 30.44
N PRO A 171 25.27 5.81 30.86
CA PRO A 171 24.65 4.55 31.24
C PRO A 171 24.44 3.60 30.07
N LEU A 172 24.15 4.10 28.86
CA LEU A 172 23.75 3.25 27.75
C LEU A 172 24.21 3.84 26.41
N SER A 173 24.76 3.01 25.55
CA SER A 173 25.08 3.35 24.17
C SER A 173 24.18 2.56 23.22
N VAL A 174 23.44 3.29 22.37
CA VAL A 174 22.50 2.74 21.39
C VAL A 174 22.78 3.35 20.02
N ALA A 175 22.66 2.55 18.97
CA ALA A 175 22.90 2.95 17.60
C ALA A 175 21.67 3.62 16.94
N TYR A 176 21.23 4.77 17.47
CA TYR A 176 20.05 5.47 16.97
C TYR A 176 20.15 5.91 15.49
N GLY A 177 21.35 5.91 14.92
CA GLY A 177 21.57 6.20 13.50
C GLY A 177 20.98 5.16 12.56
N ASN A 178 20.82 3.90 13.01
CA ASN A 178 20.17 2.84 12.25
C ASN A 178 18.65 2.88 12.50
N ASP A 179 17.88 2.92 11.40
CA ASP A 179 16.42 3.11 11.45
C ASP A 179 15.68 1.92 12.11
N ASP A 180 16.14 0.69 11.85
CA ASP A 180 15.59 -0.50 12.50
C ASP A 180 15.92 -0.50 14.00
N GLU A 181 17.15 -0.16 14.40
CA GLU A 181 17.55 -0.08 15.81
C GLU A 181 16.77 1.02 16.56
N LEU A 182 16.54 2.16 15.93
CA LEU A 182 15.74 3.26 16.50
C LEU A 182 14.29 2.82 16.71
N LEU A 183 13.67 2.23 15.69
CA LEU A 183 12.30 1.71 15.77
C LEU A 183 12.19 0.63 16.85
N GLU A 184 13.07 -0.36 16.84
CA GLU A 184 13.04 -1.46 17.80
C GLU A 184 13.26 -0.98 19.23
N THR A 185 14.18 -0.03 19.45
CA THR A 185 14.39 0.59 20.77
C THR A 185 13.16 1.37 21.23
N PHE A 186 12.52 2.12 20.33
CA PHE A 186 11.27 2.81 20.64
C PHE A 186 10.17 1.83 21.04
N MET A 187 9.99 0.74 20.28
CA MET A 187 8.97 -0.27 20.57
C MET A 187 9.24 -1.01 21.88
N GLU A 188 10.49 -1.38 22.17
CA GLU A 188 10.88 -1.98 23.46
C GLU A 188 10.66 -1.01 24.63
N TYR A 189 10.96 0.28 24.45
CA TYR A 189 10.71 1.31 25.47
C TYR A 189 9.22 1.45 25.76
N VAL A 190 8.41 1.56 24.71
CA VAL A 190 6.95 1.65 24.80
C VAL A 190 6.37 0.42 25.50
N GLN A 191 6.77 -0.80 25.09
CA GLN A 191 6.32 -2.04 25.72
C GLN A 191 6.65 -2.07 27.23
N GLY A 192 7.77 -1.47 27.63
CA GLY A 192 8.14 -1.29 29.03
C GLY A 192 7.17 -0.41 29.83
N LYS A 193 6.45 0.51 29.18
CA LYS A 193 5.49 1.43 29.80
C LYS A 193 4.04 0.97 29.67
N VAL A 194 3.69 0.46 28.49
CA VAL A 194 2.34 0.07 28.10
C VAL A 194 2.44 -1.24 27.31
N ASP A 195 1.68 -2.26 27.70
CA ASP A 195 1.69 -3.53 26.96
C ASP A 195 0.99 -3.37 25.61
N ILE A 196 1.77 -3.32 24.53
CA ILE A 196 1.32 -3.20 23.14
C ILE A 196 1.36 -4.54 22.39
N SER A 197 1.75 -5.62 23.06
CA SER A 197 1.92 -6.95 22.45
C SER A 197 0.64 -7.80 22.40
N GLY A 198 -0.45 -7.34 23.02
CA GLY A 198 -1.72 -8.07 23.11
C GLY A 198 -2.51 -8.11 21.79
N ARG A 199 -3.11 -9.28 21.49
CA ARG A 199 -3.94 -9.53 20.27
C ARG A 199 -5.07 -8.52 20.03
N ASN A 200 -5.58 -7.87 21.07
CA ASN A 200 -6.67 -6.91 20.93
C ASN A 200 -6.19 -5.48 20.65
N ASN A 201 -4.89 -5.20 20.71
CA ASN A 201 -4.25 -3.93 20.32
C ASN A 201 -4.86 -2.63 20.93
N ILE A 202 -5.75 -2.74 21.93
CA ILE A 202 -6.44 -1.62 22.60
C ILE A 202 -5.43 -0.61 23.17
N ASN A 203 -4.29 -1.11 23.60
CA ASN A 203 -3.24 -0.29 24.20
C ASN A 203 -2.35 0.42 23.17
N PHE A 204 -2.37 0.03 21.89
CA PHE A 204 -1.64 0.76 20.85
C PHE A 204 -2.25 2.15 20.65
N GLU A 205 -3.54 2.34 20.94
CA GLU A 205 -4.21 3.64 20.91
C GLU A 205 -3.60 4.65 21.89
N ASN A 206 -2.92 4.17 22.94
CA ASN A 206 -2.16 5.03 23.87
C ASN A 206 -1.02 5.77 23.18
N LEU A 207 -0.60 5.31 22.01
CA LEU A 207 0.38 5.98 21.18
C LEU A 207 -0.19 7.10 20.34
N TYR A 208 -1.49 7.36 20.33
CA TYR A 208 -2.04 8.50 19.59
C TYR A 208 -3.22 9.20 20.30
N ASN A 209 -3.52 8.82 21.54
CA ASN A 209 -4.47 9.52 22.41
C ASN A 209 -3.77 10.52 23.34
N GLU A 210 -4.49 11.08 24.32
CA GLU A 210 -3.95 12.07 25.27
C GLU A 210 -2.75 11.56 26.09
N SER A 211 -2.59 10.24 26.25
CA SER A 211 -1.44 9.65 26.97
C SER A 211 -0.15 9.63 26.16
N SER A 212 -0.20 9.86 24.84
CA SER A 212 0.96 9.74 23.95
C SER A 212 2.06 10.75 24.28
N SER A 213 1.69 11.99 24.63
CA SER A 213 2.65 13.05 25.00
C SER A 213 3.55 12.64 26.19
N ASN A 214 3.01 11.93 27.18
CA ASN A 214 3.80 11.43 28.30
C ASN A 214 4.78 10.35 27.85
N ILE A 215 4.34 9.41 27.02
CA ILE A 215 5.20 8.33 26.50
C ILE A 215 6.34 8.93 25.66
N TYR A 216 6.02 9.85 24.76
CA TYR A 216 6.99 10.45 23.87
C TYR A 216 7.98 11.35 24.60
N SER A 217 7.50 12.21 25.50
CA SER A 217 8.38 13.07 26.29
C SER A 217 9.29 12.25 27.20
N SER A 218 8.80 11.15 27.76
CA SER A 218 9.62 10.16 28.48
C SER A 218 10.66 9.49 27.57
N PHE A 219 10.28 9.07 26.36
CA PHE A 219 11.23 8.49 25.40
C PHE A 219 12.31 9.50 24.96
N LYS A 220 11.94 10.74 24.66
CA LYS A 220 12.91 11.81 24.33
C LYS A 220 13.89 12.05 25.49
N LYS A 221 13.39 12.08 26.73
CA LYS A 221 14.24 12.17 27.93
C LYS A 221 15.15 10.96 28.06
N PHE A 222 14.64 9.76 27.81
CA PHE A 222 15.42 8.52 27.80
C PHE A 222 16.57 8.62 26.79
N VAL A 223 16.28 8.98 25.53
CA VAL A 223 17.29 9.14 24.47
C VAL A 223 18.36 10.15 24.88
N VAL A 224 17.99 11.36 25.31
CA VAL A 224 18.95 12.39 25.74
C VAL A 224 19.78 11.93 26.95
N SER A 225 19.21 11.11 27.82
CA SER A 225 19.89 10.63 29.03
C SER A 225 20.82 9.44 28.77
N THR A 226 20.76 8.79 27.61
CA THR A 226 21.67 7.67 27.30
C THR A 226 23.10 8.15 27.19
N ASN A 227 23.32 9.37 26.65
CA ASN A 227 24.63 10.02 26.60
C ASN A 227 24.54 11.50 27.04
N PRO A 228 24.64 11.81 28.34
CA PRO A 228 24.55 13.17 28.86
C PRO A 228 25.75 14.06 28.49
N THR A 229 26.82 13.50 27.93
CA THR A 229 27.99 14.29 27.50
C THR A 229 27.79 14.93 26.12
N GLU A 230 26.90 14.37 25.31
CA GLU A 230 26.54 14.92 24.00
C GLU A 230 25.31 15.82 24.13
N THR A 231 25.52 17.12 23.92
CA THR A 231 24.43 18.12 23.97
C THR A 231 23.76 18.30 22.62
N ASP A 232 24.38 17.84 21.53
CA ASP A 232 23.81 17.89 20.18
C ASP A 232 22.95 16.65 19.91
N ILE A 233 21.63 16.84 19.96
CA ILE A 233 20.65 15.79 19.66
C ILE A 233 20.88 15.18 18.27
N ASN A 234 21.39 15.95 17.29
CA ASN A 234 21.64 15.40 15.95
C ASN A 234 22.71 14.32 15.99
N LYS A 235 23.84 14.61 16.66
CA LYS A 235 24.92 13.63 16.82
C LYS A 235 24.47 12.40 17.57
N LEU A 236 23.63 12.57 18.59
CA LEU A 236 23.05 11.48 19.35
C LEU A 236 22.17 10.56 18.48
N THR A 237 21.34 11.15 17.62
CA THR A 237 20.48 10.38 16.69
C THR A 237 21.25 9.78 15.51
N ASP A 238 22.51 10.15 15.30
CA ASP A 238 23.35 9.68 14.19
C ASP A 238 24.44 8.69 14.66
N ILE A 239 24.38 8.25 15.93
CA ILE A 239 25.30 7.25 16.48
C ILE A 239 25.13 5.92 15.71
N THR A 240 26.22 5.46 15.09
CA THR A 240 26.29 4.15 14.42
C THR A 240 26.55 3.02 15.43
N ILE A 241 26.32 1.77 15.00
CA ILE A 241 26.62 0.59 15.83
C ILE A 241 28.10 0.51 16.19
N GLU A 242 29.01 0.90 15.28
CA GLU A 242 30.44 0.97 15.55
C GLU A 242 30.78 2.02 16.62
N ASN A 243 30.19 3.22 16.55
CA ASN A 243 30.37 4.24 17.56
C ASN A 243 29.87 3.76 18.93
N ALA A 244 28.70 3.12 18.95
CA ALA A 244 28.10 2.61 20.17
C ALA A 244 28.92 1.48 20.82
N TYR A 245 29.49 0.58 20.02
CA TYR A 245 30.39 -0.46 20.51
C TYR A 245 31.73 0.11 21.01
N ASN A 246 32.32 1.05 20.26
CA ASN A 246 33.57 1.70 20.63
C ASN A 246 33.46 2.44 21.97
N ALA A 247 32.30 3.00 22.28
CA ALA A 247 32.02 3.62 23.58
C ALA A 247 32.13 2.62 24.74
N LEU A 248 31.57 1.42 24.61
CA LEU A 248 31.73 0.36 25.61
C LEU A 248 33.19 -0.04 25.76
N LYS A 249 33.90 -0.21 24.63
CA LYS A 249 35.31 -0.63 24.61
C LYS A 249 36.23 0.38 25.31
N LYS A 250 35.94 1.67 25.19
CA LYS A 250 36.70 2.77 25.81
C LYS A 250 36.30 3.09 27.26
N ASP A 251 35.38 2.32 27.86
CA ASP A 251 34.81 2.59 29.18
C ASP A 251 33.98 3.90 29.25
N GLU A 252 33.62 4.44 28.08
CA GLU A 252 32.77 5.63 27.97
C GLU A 252 31.31 5.31 28.29
N SER A 253 30.87 4.05 28.08
CA SER A 253 29.52 3.60 28.41
C SER A 253 29.48 2.34 29.28
N LEU A 254 28.48 2.26 30.17
CA LEU A 254 28.24 1.09 31.03
C LEU A 254 27.63 -0.08 30.25
N PHE A 255 26.63 0.20 29.43
CA PHE A 255 25.96 -0.78 28.60
C PHE A 255 26.04 -0.41 27.12
N PHE A 256 26.16 -1.41 26.26
CA PHE A 256 25.94 -1.29 24.82
C PHE A 256 24.77 -2.18 24.42
N LYS A 257 23.77 -1.61 23.74
CA LYS A 257 22.69 -2.40 23.15
C LYS A 257 23.15 -2.93 21.79
N GLY A 258 23.24 -4.25 21.65
CA GLY A 258 23.60 -4.92 20.40
C GLY A 258 22.82 -6.21 20.18
N LYS A 259 22.98 -6.84 19.02
CA LYS A 259 22.33 -8.13 18.71
C LYS A 259 23.00 -9.30 19.44
N ALA A 260 22.25 -10.35 19.72
CA ALA A 260 22.71 -11.56 20.39
C ALA A 260 23.66 -12.38 19.50
N SER A 261 23.51 -12.32 18.17
CA SER A 261 24.46 -12.92 17.25
C SER A 261 25.88 -12.32 17.32
N HIS A 262 26.04 -11.15 17.93
CA HIS A 262 27.35 -10.55 18.19
C HIS A 262 28.05 -11.17 19.41
N PHE A 263 27.36 -11.94 20.24
CA PHE A 263 27.85 -12.38 21.54
C PHE A 263 29.17 -13.14 21.45
N SER A 264 29.27 -14.16 20.58
CA SER A 264 30.51 -14.92 20.39
C SER A 264 31.67 -14.04 19.91
N TYR A 265 31.41 -13.05 19.07
CA TYR A 265 32.44 -12.14 18.59
C TYR A 265 32.90 -11.21 19.71
N LEU A 266 31.98 -10.59 20.44
CA LEU A 266 32.27 -9.62 21.49
C LEU A 266 32.94 -10.24 22.72
N THR A 267 32.60 -11.47 23.07
CA THR A 267 33.20 -12.16 24.22
C THR A 267 34.55 -12.79 23.90
N LYS A 268 34.83 -13.17 22.64
CA LYS A 268 36.11 -13.79 22.22
C LYS A 268 37.15 -12.80 21.68
N SER A 269 36.75 -11.67 21.10
CA SER A 269 37.66 -10.72 20.43
C SER A 269 38.40 -9.79 21.39
N ASP A 270 37.91 -9.62 22.62
CA ASP A 270 38.51 -8.70 23.57
C ASP A 270 39.61 -9.41 24.37
N VAL A 271 40.86 -8.95 24.23
CA VAL A 271 42.10 -9.57 24.75
C VAL A 271 42.07 -9.81 26.28
N ASN A 272 41.12 -9.20 26.99
CA ASN A 272 40.94 -9.31 28.43
C ASN A 272 39.67 -10.06 28.88
N ASN A 273 38.90 -10.70 27.99
CA ASN A 273 37.70 -11.52 28.32
C ASN A 273 36.72 -10.87 29.34
N ASN A 274 36.56 -9.56 29.27
CA ASN A 274 35.84 -8.80 30.29
C ASN A 274 34.44 -8.37 29.87
N ILE A 275 33.90 -8.83 28.73
CA ILE A 275 32.54 -8.46 28.32
C ILE A 275 31.57 -9.60 28.65
N SER A 276 30.40 -9.25 29.17
CA SER A 276 29.26 -10.15 29.35
C SER A 276 27.98 -9.47 28.91
N ALA A 277 26.88 -10.21 28.90
CA ALA A 277 25.61 -9.73 28.38
C ALA A 277 24.45 -10.06 29.31
N LYS A 278 23.40 -9.25 29.22
CA LYS A 278 22.11 -9.46 29.86
C LYS A 278 20.99 -9.16 28.87
N LEU A 279 19.80 -9.73 29.11
CA LEU A 279 18.61 -9.35 28.35
C LEU A 279 18.25 -7.88 28.63
N PRO A 280 17.56 -7.19 27.71
CA PRO A 280 17.01 -5.87 27.99
C PRO A 280 15.96 -5.91 29.13
N PRO A 281 15.56 -4.73 29.67
CA PRO A 281 14.55 -4.61 30.70
C PRO A 281 13.29 -5.45 30.47
N LYS A 282 12.74 -5.98 31.56
CA LYS A 282 11.61 -6.94 31.59
C LYS A 282 11.84 -8.19 30.75
N ASN A 283 13.12 -8.55 30.51
CA ASN A 283 13.53 -9.60 29.59
C ASN A 283 12.87 -9.48 28.21
N THR A 284 12.50 -8.27 27.79
CA THR A 284 11.68 -8.05 26.60
C THR A 284 12.56 -7.56 25.46
N SER A 285 12.47 -8.21 24.30
CA SER A 285 13.21 -7.75 23.11
C SER A 285 12.49 -8.07 21.81
N VAL A 286 12.70 -7.24 20.79
CA VAL A 286 12.29 -7.55 19.42
C VAL A 286 13.07 -8.76 18.91
N LEU A 287 12.33 -9.81 18.55
CA LEU A 287 12.87 -10.99 17.89
C LEU A 287 12.84 -10.77 16.38
N THR A 288 14.02 -10.77 15.76
CA THR A 288 14.18 -10.72 14.30
C THR A 288 14.45 -12.14 13.80
N THR A 289 13.82 -12.53 12.70
CA THR A 289 14.08 -13.82 12.07
C THR A 289 14.45 -13.62 10.61
N ARG A 290 15.45 -14.34 10.12
CA ARG A 290 15.81 -14.35 8.71
C ARG A 290 15.32 -15.63 8.08
N TYR A 291 14.84 -15.52 6.85
CA TYR A 291 14.29 -16.61 6.07
C TYR A 291 15.02 -16.73 4.73
N LEU A 292 15.18 -17.96 4.27
CA LEU A 292 15.64 -18.27 2.93
C LEU A 292 14.44 -18.39 2.00
N VAL A 293 14.41 -17.59 0.93
CA VAL A 293 13.43 -17.65 -0.16
C VAL A 293 14.12 -18.02 -1.47
N ILE A 294 13.40 -18.72 -2.34
CA ILE A 294 13.90 -19.11 -3.66
C ILE A 294 13.24 -18.23 -4.71
N ASN A 295 14.03 -17.65 -5.62
CA ASN A 295 13.53 -16.86 -6.73
C ASN A 295 12.77 -17.76 -7.72
N SER A 296 11.48 -17.49 -7.91
CA SER A 296 10.62 -18.25 -8.83
C SER A 296 11.05 -18.14 -10.30
N SER A 297 11.84 -17.11 -10.64
CA SER A 297 12.36 -16.84 -11.98
C SER A 297 13.77 -17.39 -12.23
N SER A 298 14.36 -18.14 -11.29
CA SER A 298 15.66 -18.78 -11.51
C SER A 298 15.61 -19.76 -12.70
N LEU A 299 16.70 -19.83 -13.46
CA LEU A 299 16.88 -20.77 -14.57
C LEU A 299 17.36 -22.15 -14.12
N ILE A 300 17.73 -22.30 -12.85
CA ILE A 300 18.17 -23.57 -12.27
C ILE A 300 16.95 -24.44 -11.99
N ASP A 301 17.11 -25.77 -12.14
CA ASP A 301 16.04 -26.72 -11.86
C ASP A 301 15.49 -26.54 -10.43
N LYS A 302 14.16 -26.47 -10.32
CA LYS A 302 13.47 -26.20 -9.06
C LYS A 302 13.82 -27.21 -7.97
N LYS A 303 13.97 -28.51 -8.32
CA LYS A 303 14.29 -29.54 -7.33
C LYS A 303 15.70 -29.36 -6.77
N VAL A 304 16.64 -28.96 -7.63
CA VAL A 304 18.00 -28.60 -7.20
C VAL A 304 17.94 -27.43 -6.22
N LEU A 305 17.20 -26.36 -6.55
CA LEU A 305 17.08 -25.21 -5.66
C LEU A 305 16.41 -25.55 -4.32
N VAL A 306 15.34 -26.35 -4.33
CA VAL A 306 14.69 -26.79 -3.08
C VAL A 306 15.66 -27.61 -2.23
N GLU A 307 16.38 -28.55 -2.82
CA GLU A 307 17.34 -29.39 -2.09
C GLU A 307 18.48 -28.55 -1.48
N VAL A 308 18.98 -27.58 -2.22
CA VAL A 308 19.98 -26.63 -1.72
C VAL A 308 19.43 -25.78 -0.59
N ALA A 309 18.18 -25.32 -0.71
CA ALA A 309 17.54 -24.54 0.35
C ALA A 309 17.39 -25.36 1.63
N LEU A 310 16.94 -26.61 1.53
CA LEU A 310 16.84 -27.54 2.66
C LEU A 310 18.20 -27.80 3.31
N GLN A 311 19.24 -27.98 2.50
CA GLN A 311 20.61 -28.15 3.01
C GLN A 311 21.10 -26.91 3.76
N LEU A 312 20.80 -25.70 3.25
CA LEU A 312 21.17 -24.42 3.85
C LEU A 312 20.31 -24.02 5.08
N THR A 313 19.19 -24.70 5.32
CA THR A 313 18.38 -24.56 6.54
C THR A 313 18.42 -25.77 7.46
N SER A 314 19.21 -26.79 7.12
CA SER A 314 19.34 -28.04 7.89
C SER A 314 19.81 -27.84 9.34
N LYS A 315 19.66 -28.86 10.18
CA LYS A 315 20.16 -28.82 11.57
C LYS A 315 21.68 -28.65 11.58
N GLU A 316 22.36 -29.35 10.68
CA GLU A 316 23.81 -29.42 10.58
C GLU A 316 24.40 -28.05 10.26
N ILE A 317 23.86 -27.34 9.26
CA ILE A 317 24.32 -25.98 8.94
C ILE A 317 23.97 -24.98 10.03
N GLN A 318 22.81 -25.13 10.71
CA GLN A 318 22.46 -24.24 11.82
C GLN A 318 23.42 -24.40 13.01
N LEU A 319 23.79 -25.63 13.34
CA LEU A 319 24.84 -25.92 14.33
C LEU A 319 26.20 -25.39 13.90
N TYR A 320 26.56 -25.58 12.63
CA TYR A 320 27.82 -25.08 12.07
C TYR A 320 27.90 -23.55 12.16
N LYS A 321 26.84 -22.84 11.75
CA LYS A 321 26.76 -21.37 11.84
C LYS A 321 26.86 -20.90 13.30
N ALA A 322 26.25 -21.61 14.23
CA ALA A 322 26.36 -21.31 15.65
C ALA A 322 27.79 -21.48 16.18
N GLU A 323 28.45 -22.59 15.85
CA GLU A 323 29.79 -22.89 16.35
C GLU A 323 30.86 -21.95 15.76
N GLN A 324 30.79 -21.68 14.46
CA GLN A 324 31.80 -20.88 13.76
C GLN A 324 31.57 -19.37 13.89
N PHE A 325 30.31 -18.92 13.90
CA PHE A 325 29.96 -17.50 13.80
C PHE A 325 29.11 -16.96 14.95
N GLY A 326 28.72 -17.81 15.91
CA GLY A 326 27.84 -17.40 17.00
C GLY A 326 26.42 -17.05 16.55
N LYS A 327 26.00 -17.47 15.35
CA LYS A 327 24.62 -17.29 14.88
C LYS A 327 23.66 -18.14 15.70
N ILE A 328 22.44 -17.65 15.89
CA ILE A 328 21.47 -18.33 16.74
C ILE A 328 20.56 -19.19 15.86
N PRO A 329 20.49 -20.51 16.11
CA PRO A 329 19.65 -21.40 15.35
C PRO A 329 18.18 -21.11 15.64
N THR A 330 17.33 -21.46 14.69
CA THR A 330 15.87 -21.31 14.78
C THR A 330 15.21 -22.45 15.55
N PHE A 331 15.99 -23.20 16.34
CA PHE A 331 15.53 -24.38 17.07
C PHE A 331 14.41 -24.06 18.07
N ASP A 332 13.50 -25.02 18.21
CA ASP A 332 12.55 -25.10 19.30
C ASP A 332 13.22 -25.65 20.56
N LEU A 333 13.55 -24.77 21.51
CA LEU A 333 14.21 -25.18 22.75
C LEU A 333 13.32 -26.04 23.66
N ALA A 334 12.00 -26.10 23.43
CA ALA A 334 11.14 -27.04 24.16
C ALA A 334 11.50 -28.51 23.84
N GLN A 335 12.09 -28.76 22.68
CA GLN A 335 12.53 -30.09 22.23
C GLN A 335 13.94 -30.47 22.72
N LYS A 336 14.58 -29.65 23.56
CA LYS A 336 15.91 -29.92 24.13
C LYS A 336 16.03 -31.28 24.82
N SER A 337 14.96 -31.83 25.36
CA SER A 337 14.95 -33.15 26.00
C SER A 337 14.78 -34.32 25.04
N SER A 338 14.23 -34.06 23.84
CA SER A 338 13.91 -35.09 22.84
C SER A 338 14.86 -35.09 21.63
N ASP A 339 15.55 -33.99 21.36
CA ASP A 339 16.44 -33.82 20.21
C ASP A 339 17.89 -33.58 20.64
N THR A 340 18.78 -34.52 20.32
CA THR A 340 20.20 -34.49 20.69
C THR A 340 20.95 -33.30 20.09
N SER A 341 20.59 -32.83 18.90
CA SER A 341 21.24 -31.67 18.27
C SER A 341 20.91 -30.38 19.03
N ILE A 342 19.64 -30.23 19.43
CA ILE A 342 19.18 -29.09 20.22
C ILE A 342 19.80 -29.13 21.62
N GLN A 343 19.84 -30.31 22.25
CA GLN A 343 20.53 -30.51 23.52
C GLN A 343 22.01 -30.09 23.45
N THR A 344 22.73 -30.60 22.44
CA THR A 344 24.16 -30.31 22.24
C THR A 344 24.40 -28.82 22.04
N TYR A 345 23.54 -28.15 21.24
CA TYR A 345 23.62 -26.70 21.08
C TYR A 345 23.45 -25.97 22.40
N SER A 346 22.45 -26.36 23.20
CA SER A 346 22.16 -25.71 24.48
C SER A 346 23.22 -25.94 25.54
N GLU A 347 23.89 -27.09 25.53
CA GLU A 347 25.02 -27.38 26.43
C GLU A 347 26.27 -26.57 26.02
N LYS A 348 26.57 -26.47 24.72
CA LYS A 348 27.69 -25.68 24.21
C LYS A 348 27.47 -24.16 24.34
N ASN A 349 26.23 -23.70 24.26
CA ASN A 349 25.85 -22.28 24.27
C ASN A 349 24.85 -22.01 25.41
N SER A 350 25.25 -22.35 26.64
CA SER A 350 24.39 -22.25 27.83
C SER A 350 23.88 -20.82 28.07
N ASP A 351 24.71 -19.81 27.85
CA ASP A 351 24.35 -18.40 28.09
C ASP A 351 23.24 -17.94 27.14
N ILE A 352 23.44 -18.16 25.83
CA ILE A 352 22.45 -17.81 24.81
C ILE A 352 21.16 -18.60 25.00
N SER A 353 21.25 -19.89 25.31
CA SER A 353 20.06 -20.71 25.59
C SER A 353 19.31 -20.20 26.81
N GLY A 354 20.03 -19.82 27.88
CA GLY A 354 19.43 -19.22 29.07
C GLY A 354 18.78 -17.87 28.80
N PHE A 355 19.29 -17.08 27.85
CA PHE A 355 18.63 -15.86 27.38
C PHE A 355 17.35 -16.18 26.61
N ILE A 356 17.39 -17.12 25.66
CA ILE A 356 16.20 -17.49 24.88
C ILE A 356 15.09 -18.05 25.77
N GLU A 357 15.43 -18.88 26.76
CA GLU A 357 14.45 -19.46 27.70
C GLU A 357 13.76 -18.40 28.58
N LYS A 358 14.42 -17.25 28.85
CA LYS A 358 13.88 -16.14 29.66
C LYS A 358 13.28 -15.01 28.83
N LEU A 359 13.53 -15.00 27.53
CA LEU A 359 13.13 -13.92 26.63
C LEU A 359 11.61 -13.83 26.53
N ASN A 360 11.09 -12.62 26.65
CA ASN A 360 9.73 -12.24 26.26
C ASN A 360 9.80 -11.65 24.84
N PRO A 361 9.59 -12.46 23.78
CA PRO A 361 9.81 -12.01 22.41
C PRO A 361 8.70 -11.06 21.94
N MET A 362 9.10 -9.93 21.37
CA MET A 362 8.22 -9.03 20.63
C MET A 362 8.36 -9.26 19.13
N TYR A 363 7.23 -9.29 18.44
CA TYR A 363 7.18 -9.43 16.98
C TYR A 363 6.58 -8.15 16.40
N LEU A 364 7.37 -7.38 15.65
CA LEU A 364 6.90 -6.10 15.10
C LEU A 364 5.70 -6.28 14.17
N LYS A 365 5.68 -7.37 13.38
CA LYS A 365 4.52 -7.77 12.57
C LYS A 365 3.24 -7.85 13.39
N ASP A 366 3.29 -8.52 14.54
CA ASP A 366 2.11 -8.73 15.39
C ASP A 366 1.63 -7.38 15.96
N ILE A 367 2.55 -6.53 16.42
CA ILE A 367 2.23 -5.21 16.98
C ILE A 367 1.54 -4.34 15.93
N PHE A 368 2.10 -4.26 14.72
CA PHE A 368 1.55 -3.44 13.65
C PHE A 368 0.41 -4.11 12.88
N SER A 369 0.12 -5.39 13.09
CA SER A 369 -0.99 -6.08 12.42
C SER A 369 -2.37 -5.53 12.83
N ASN A 370 -3.16 -5.16 11.83
CA ASN A 370 -4.61 -4.95 11.90
C ASN A 370 -5.17 -5.06 10.48
N LYS A 371 -6.48 -5.25 10.34
CA LYS A 371 -7.16 -5.33 9.04
C LYS A 371 -6.91 -4.10 8.17
N TYR A 372 -6.80 -2.91 8.73
CA TYR A 372 -6.60 -1.66 7.97
C TYR A 372 -5.21 -1.03 8.16
N SER A 373 -4.28 -1.77 8.79
CA SER A 373 -2.94 -1.27 9.04
C SER A 373 -2.15 -1.00 7.76
N ALA A 374 -1.16 -0.13 7.87
CA ALA A 374 -0.17 0.05 6.82
C ALA A 374 0.67 -1.22 6.68
N PRO A 375 1.12 -1.58 5.46
CA PRO A 375 2.13 -2.61 5.28
C PRO A 375 3.35 -2.32 6.16
N LEU A 376 3.94 -3.37 6.74
CA LEU A 376 5.09 -3.21 7.64
C LEU A 376 6.29 -2.57 6.93
N LEU A 377 6.47 -2.80 5.63
CA LEU A 377 7.52 -2.13 4.85
C LEU A 377 7.35 -0.62 4.81
N GLU A 378 6.11 -0.11 4.74
CA GLU A 378 5.86 1.34 4.79
C GLU A 378 6.21 1.89 6.17
N ILE A 379 5.81 1.18 7.22
CA ILE A 379 6.11 1.55 8.61
C ILE A 379 7.63 1.57 8.82
N ARG A 380 8.34 0.54 8.37
CA ARG A 380 9.80 0.45 8.47
C ARG A 380 10.51 1.56 7.71
N ALA A 381 9.98 1.98 6.57
CA ALA A 381 10.59 3.02 5.75
C ALA A 381 10.38 4.44 6.33
N LEU A 382 9.21 4.74 6.89
CA LEU A 382 8.84 6.13 7.22
C LEU A 382 8.81 6.43 8.73
N LEU A 383 8.34 5.49 9.57
CA LEU A 383 8.19 5.74 11.01
C LEU A 383 9.51 6.06 11.75
N PRO A 384 10.67 5.43 11.45
CA PRO A 384 11.94 5.79 12.09
C PRO A 384 12.34 7.25 11.88
N GLU A 385 12.08 7.81 10.69
CA GLU A 385 12.36 9.21 10.37
C GLU A 385 11.50 10.15 11.24
N ASP A 386 10.21 9.84 11.41
CA ASP A 386 9.31 10.62 12.27
C ASP A 386 9.66 10.51 13.76
N ILE A 387 10.08 9.33 14.24
CA ILE A 387 10.60 9.18 15.61
C ILE A 387 11.84 10.05 15.78
N ARG A 388 12.77 10.02 14.82
CA ARG A 388 14.00 10.81 14.86
C ARG A 388 13.71 12.31 14.87
N LYS A 389 12.80 12.75 14.00
CA LYS A 389 12.33 14.14 13.93
C LYS A 389 11.65 14.56 15.23
N TYR A 390 10.84 13.69 15.83
CA TYR A 390 10.25 13.95 17.13
C TYR A 390 11.30 14.16 18.23
N VAL A 391 12.30 13.28 18.31
CA VAL A 391 13.38 13.40 19.31
C VAL A 391 14.09 14.76 19.16
N LYS A 392 14.30 15.24 17.93
CA LYS A 392 14.88 16.56 17.64
C LYS A 392 13.93 17.70 18.02
N ASP A 393 12.73 17.74 17.43
CA ASP A 393 11.86 18.91 17.45
C ASP A 393 10.87 18.94 18.63
N GLY A 394 10.55 17.78 19.22
CA GLY A 394 9.57 17.64 20.30
C GLY A 394 8.10 17.80 19.89
N ASN A 395 7.77 17.68 18.60
CA ASN A 395 6.40 17.83 18.10
C ASN A 395 5.58 16.54 18.29
N ASP A 396 4.97 16.38 19.46
CA ASP A 396 4.14 15.21 19.82
C ASP A 396 3.02 14.96 18.79
N GLN A 397 2.40 16.03 18.29
CA GLN A 397 1.26 15.91 17.38
C GLN A 397 1.67 15.25 16.08
N SER A 398 2.87 15.53 15.55
CA SER A 398 3.34 14.93 14.29
C SER A 398 3.42 13.41 14.41
N LEU A 399 4.17 12.92 15.41
CA LEU A 399 4.39 11.51 15.66
C LEU A 399 3.08 10.76 16.00
N SER A 400 2.19 11.41 16.78
CA SER A 400 0.86 10.88 17.08
C SER A 400 0.03 10.64 15.82
N ASN A 401 0.05 11.58 14.85
CA ASN A 401 -0.68 11.38 13.61
C ASN A 401 -0.12 10.23 12.77
N VAL A 402 1.21 10.08 12.77
CA VAL A 402 1.91 9.03 12.00
C VAL A 402 1.53 7.68 12.58
N LEU A 403 1.65 7.51 13.90
CA LEU A 403 1.26 6.30 14.61
C LEU A 403 -0.23 6.00 14.47
N GLU A 404 -1.10 7.01 14.50
CA GLU A 404 -2.52 6.83 14.20
C GLU A 404 -2.73 6.33 12.76
N ASN A 405 -2.05 6.92 11.77
CA ASN A 405 -2.15 6.50 10.36
C ASN A 405 -1.65 5.06 10.13
N THR A 406 -0.72 4.55 10.96
CA THR A 406 -0.29 3.15 10.85
C THR A 406 -1.42 2.15 11.09
N LYS A 407 -2.44 2.52 11.88
CA LYS A 407 -3.56 1.64 12.24
C LYS A 407 -4.89 2.05 11.59
N ASN A 408 -5.12 3.35 11.46
CA ASN A 408 -6.42 3.91 11.12
C ASN A 408 -6.40 4.59 9.76
N LEU A 409 -7.52 4.46 9.05
CA LEU A 409 -7.77 5.21 7.83
C LEU A 409 -8.27 6.60 8.18
N LEU A 410 -8.22 7.52 7.22
CA LEU A 410 -8.66 8.91 7.40
C LEU A 410 -10.06 9.03 8.02
N MET A 411 -10.98 8.12 7.68
CA MET A 411 -12.36 8.13 8.17
C MET A 411 -12.54 7.52 9.57
N ASP A 412 -11.57 6.73 10.03
CA ASP A 412 -11.60 6.02 11.31
C ASP A 412 -10.80 6.77 12.40
N LYS A 413 -10.21 7.92 12.06
CA LYS A 413 -9.41 8.74 12.97
C LYS A 413 -10.22 9.34 14.12
N VAL A 414 -9.57 9.45 15.27
CA VAL A 414 -10.14 10.06 16.47
C VAL A 414 -10.32 11.57 16.22
N GLY A 415 -11.53 12.08 16.39
CA GLY A 415 -11.85 13.50 16.20
C GLY A 415 -12.25 13.90 14.78
N VAL A 416 -12.20 12.99 13.81
CA VAL A 416 -12.92 13.19 12.54
C VAL A 416 -14.40 13.01 12.84
N ALA A 417 -15.09 14.13 13.06
CA ALA A 417 -16.53 14.09 13.25
C ALA A 417 -17.17 13.41 12.02
N HIS A 418 -18.10 12.49 12.23
CA HIS A 418 -18.97 12.02 11.14
C HIS A 418 -19.87 13.14 10.59
N LEU A 419 -19.89 14.30 11.26
CA LEU A 419 -20.62 15.51 10.85
C LEU A 419 -20.25 15.93 9.40
N PRO A 420 -18.98 16.05 9.01
CA PRO A 420 -18.57 16.25 7.62
C PRO A 420 -19.17 15.24 6.61
N THR A 421 -19.29 13.97 6.96
CA THR A 421 -19.92 12.95 6.09
C THR A 421 -21.42 13.19 5.96
N ILE A 422 -22.10 13.54 7.05
CA ILE A 422 -23.53 13.91 7.03
C ILE A 422 -23.74 15.21 6.24
N LEU A 423 -22.87 16.21 6.41
CA LEU A 423 -22.88 17.47 5.67
C LEU A 423 -22.66 17.27 4.17
N LEU A 424 -21.98 16.20 3.76
CA LEU A 424 -21.79 15.83 2.37
C LEU A 424 -23.06 15.24 1.73
N TYR A 425 -23.86 14.51 2.51
CA TYR A 425 -25.12 13.92 2.02
C TYR A 425 -26.18 14.97 1.70
N VAL A 426 -26.22 16.07 2.47
CA VAL A 426 -27.20 17.16 2.28
C VAL A 426 -27.18 17.77 0.87
N PRO A 427 -26.05 18.30 0.34
CA PRO A 427 -26.01 18.88 -1.00
C PRO A 427 -26.32 17.84 -2.08
N ILE A 428 -25.81 16.61 -1.96
CA ILE A 428 -26.09 15.53 -2.93
C ILE A 428 -27.60 15.27 -3.02
N ILE A 429 -28.28 15.15 -1.89
CA ILE A 429 -29.73 14.94 -1.84
C ILE A 429 -30.48 16.13 -2.45
N ILE A 430 -30.11 17.37 -2.11
CA ILE A 430 -30.75 18.58 -2.65
C ILE A 430 -30.63 18.63 -4.18
N PHE A 431 -29.43 18.42 -4.72
CA PHE A 431 -29.19 18.48 -6.17
C PHE A 431 -29.82 17.29 -6.91
N ALA A 432 -29.85 16.10 -6.30
CA ALA A 432 -30.56 14.95 -6.87
C ALA A 432 -32.09 15.18 -6.91
N LEU A 433 -32.67 15.73 -5.84
CA LEU A 433 -34.09 16.12 -5.82
C LEU A 433 -34.41 17.19 -6.87
N PHE A 434 -33.53 18.18 -7.02
CA PHE A 434 -33.64 19.18 -8.09
C PHE A 434 -33.69 18.53 -9.48
N ALA A 435 -32.78 17.58 -9.77
CA ALA A 435 -32.77 16.86 -11.03
C ALA A 435 -34.06 16.05 -11.26
N ILE A 436 -34.58 15.40 -10.23
CA ILE A 436 -35.87 14.67 -10.27
C ILE A 436 -37.03 15.62 -10.57
N VAL A 437 -37.08 16.79 -9.95
CA VAL A 437 -38.11 17.81 -10.24
C VAL A 437 -38.06 18.23 -11.71
N VAL A 438 -36.86 18.46 -12.26
CA VAL A 438 -36.70 18.77 -13.69
C VAL A 438 -37.21 17.63 -14.57
N ILE A 439 -36.93 16.37 -14.24
CA ILE A 439 -37.46 15.20 -14.97
C ILE A 439 -39.00 15.20 -14.96
N ILE A 440 -39.63 15.44 -13.81
CA ILE A 440 -41.09 15.49 -13.68
C ILE A 440 -41.68 16.60 -14.57
N LEU A 441 -41.05 17.78 -14.57
CA LEU A 441 -41.48 18.90 -15.41
C LEU A 441 -41.33 18.59 -16.91
N ILE A 442 -40.23 17.96 -17.34
CA ILE A 442 -40.05 17.53 -18.72
C ILE A 442 -41.15 16.54 -19.12
N PHE A 443 -41.49 15.60 -18.24
CA PHE A 443 -42.55 14.64 -18.49
C PHE A 443 -43.92 15.32 -18.63
N LYS A 444 -44.23 16.30 -17.76
CA LYS A 444 -45.47 17.09 -17.80
C LYS A 444 -45.61 17.89 -19.09
N TYR A 445 -44.54 18.55 -19.54
CA TYR A 445 -44.54 19.43 -20.72
C TYR A 445 -44.05 18.74 -22.01
N ARG A 446 -43.94 17.41 -22.03
CA ARG A 446 -43.36 16.63 -23.16
C ARG A 446 -44.05 16.87 -24.51
N ASN A 447 -45.31 17.26 -24.49
CA ASN A 447 -46.11 17.49 -25.70
C ASN A 447 -45.92 18.90 -26.29
N HIS A 448 -45.30 19.83 -25.54
CA HIS A 448 -45.12 21.20 -25.98
C HIS A 448 -44.16 21.28 -27.19
N PRO A 449 -44.46 22.07 -28.25
CA PRO A 449 -43.66 22.12 -29.47
C PRO A 449 -42.16 22.37 -29.23
N TYR A 450 -41.83 23.26 -28.28
CA TYR A 450 -40.45 23.62 -27.93
C TYR A 450 -39.63 22.48 -27.28
N LEU A 451 -40.29 21.54 -26.60
CA LEU A 451 -39.66 20.37 -25.96
C LEU A 451 -39.68 19.14 -26.86
N LYS A 452 -40.71 18.98 -27.69
CA LYS A 452 -40.88 17.82 -28.59
C LYS A 452 -39.73 17.65 -29.58
N ILE A 453 -39.13 18.75 -30.02
CA ILE A 453 -37.96 18.75 -30.93
C ILE A 453 -36.76 18.02 -30.30
N PHE A 454 -36.56 18.16 -28.99
CA PHE A 454 -35.39 17.65 -28.26
C PHE A 454 -35.52 16.18 -27.85
N SER A 455 -36.65 15.53 -28.20
CA SER A 455 -36.95 14.16 -27.79
C SER A 455 -36.93 14.04 -26.26
N PRO A 456 -38.01 14.43 -25.56
CA PRO A 456 -38.06 14.50 -24.09
C PRO A 456 -37.51 13.26 -23.37
N ASN A 457 -37.72 12.06 -23.94
CA ASN A 457 -37.20 10.81 -23.38
C ASN A 457 -35.67 10.73 -23.36
N PHE A 458 -34.97 11.18 -24.42
CA PHE A 458 -33.51 11.18 -24.44
C PHE A 458 -32.94 12.23 -23.48
N CYS A 459 -33.58 13.40 -23.36
CA CYS A 459 -33.21 14.38 -22.34
C CYS A 459 -33.37 13.84 -20.91
N ILE A 460 -34.47 13.11 -20.63
CA ILE A 460 -34.67 12.45 -19.34
C ILE A 460 -33.55 11.44 -19.05
N LEU A 461 -33.14 10.64 -20.04
CA LEU A 461 -32.04 9.69 -19.88
C LEU A 461 -30.69 10.39 -19.60
N SER A 462 -30.37 11.48 -20.30
CA SER A 462 -29.16 12.26 -20.00
C SER A 462 -29.19 12.87 -18.59
N ILE A 463 -30.34 13.41 -18.16
CA ILE A 463 -30.47 13.97 -16.81
C ILE A 463 -30.37 12.85 -15.77
N LEU A 464 -30.88 11.65 -16.05
CA LEU A 464 -30.69 10.48 -15.19
C LEU A 464 -29.20 10.12 -15.07
N GLY A 465 -28.45 10.10 -16.17
CA GLY A 465 -26.99 9.91 -16.14
C GLY A 465 -26.27 10.97 -15.28
N ILE A 466 -26.60 12.24 -15.46
CA ILE A 466 -26.03 13.33 -14.64
C ILE A 466 -26.43 13.17 -13.16
N THR A 467 -27.65 12.73 -12.87
CA THR A 467 -28.11 12.47 -11.50
C THR A 467 -27.33 11.33 -10.85
N LEU A 468 -27.07 10.25 -11.59
CA LEU A 468 -26.23 9.14 -11.13
C LEU A 468 -24.80 9.59 -10.86
N ASN A 469 -24.25 10.51 -11.67
CA ASN A 469 -22.95 11.12 -11.42
C ASN A 469 -22.94 11.94 -10.12
N ILE A 470 -23.97 12.74 -9.84
CA ILE A 470 -24.13 13.48 -8.58
C ILE A 470 -24.14 12.53 -7.37
N ILE A 471 -24.76 11.35 -7.50
CA ILE A 471 -24.85 10.32 -6.44
C ILE A 471 -23.55 9.52 -6.31
N SER A 472 -22.72 9.44 -7.35
CA SER A 472 -21.50 8.61 -7.39
C SER A 472 -20.55 8.75 -6.19
N PRO A 473 -20.33 9.95 -5.59
CA PRO A 473 -19.41 10.08 -4.46
C PRO A 473 -19.86 9.27 -3.23
N LEU A 474 -21.16 9.03 -3.06
CA LEU A 474 -21.69 8.20 -1.96
C LEU A 474 -21.12 6.78 -2.00
N PHE A 475 -21.05 6.19 -3.19
CA PHE A 475 -20.51 4.86 -3.36
C PHE A 475 -18.99 4.81 -3.17
N ARG A 476 -18.29 5.90 -3.51
CA ARG A 476 -16.83 5.99 -3.37
C ARG A 476 -16.37 6.21 -1.92
N MET A 477 -17.21 6.72 -1.03
CA MET A 477 -16.83 6.96 0.36
C MET A 477 -16.87 5.70 1.23
N GLU A 478 -17.76 4.76 0.96
CA GLU A 478 -17.95 3.54 1.76
C GLU A 478 -17.39 2.29 1.07
N ILE A 479 -16.14 2.40 0.60
CA ILE A 479 -15.42 1.29 -0.02
C ILE A 479 -14.90 0.35 1.08
N ASN A 480 -15.61 -0.75 1.29
CA ASN A 480 -15.25 -1.75 2.30
C ASN A 480 -15.02 -3.16 1.74
N SER A 481 -15.27 -3.40 0.45
CA SER A 481 -15.16 -4.71 -0.18
C SER A 481 -14.81 -4.63 -1.66
N ILE A 482 -14.05 -5.61 -2.14
CA ILE A 482 -13.60 -5.70 -3.54
C ILE A 482 -14.80 -5.77 -4.50
N SER A 483 -15.88 -6.44 -4.10
CA SER A 483 -17.12 -6.50 -4.87
C SER A 483 -17.76 -5.13 -5.09
N LYS A 484 -17.67 -4.22 -4.10
CA LYS A 484 -18.12 -2.83 -4.28
C LYS A 484 -17.26 -2.09 -5.30
N CYS A 485 -15.94 -2.28 -5.30
CA CYS A 485 -15.07 -1.71 -6.34
C CYS A 485 -15.51 -2.15 -7.74
N LYS A 486 -15.78 -3.45 -7.91
CA LYS A 486 -16.25 -4.00 -9.19
C LYS A 486 -17.57 -3.37 -9.64
N PHE A 487 -18.50 -3.16 -8.71
CA PHE A 487 -19.78 -2.51 -8.99
C PHE A 487 -19.61 -1.02 -9.31
N ILE A 488 -18.74 -0.30 -8.59
CA ILE A 488 -18.46 1.11 -8.84
C ILE A 488 -17.94 1.30 -10.26
N TYR A 489 -17.03 0.44 -10.73
CA TYR A 489 -16.54 0.48 -12.12
C TYR A 489 -17.69 0.40 -13.14
N VAL A 490 -18.61 -0.54 -12.96
CA VAL A 490 -19.79 -0.70 -13.85
C VAL A 490 -20.76 0.48 -13.72
N TYR A 491 -20.96 0.99 -12.51
CA TYR A 491 -21.79 2.16 -12.23
C TYR A 491 -21.26 3.41 -12.95
N GLU A 492 -19.94 3.56 -13.01
CA GLU A 492 -19.27 4.65 -13.72
C GLU A 492 -19.50 4.62 -15.23
N THR A 493 -19.38 3.43 -15.83
CA THR A 493 -19.76 3.22 -17.25
C THR A 493 -21.23 3.57 -17.48
N ILE A 494 -22.14 3.11 -16.62
CA ILE A 494 -23.59 3.34 -16.78
C ILE A 494 -23.92 4.83 -16.81
N TYR A 495 -23.44 5.63 -15.84
CA TYR A 495 -23.82 7.05 -15.81
C TYR A 495 -23.16 7.83 -16.95
N THR A 496 -21.94 7.46 -17.35
CA THR A 496 -21.21 8.10 -18.46
C THR A 496 -21.95 7.86 -19.77
N ASP A 497 -22.31 6.61 -20.05
CA ASP A 497 -23.02 6.22 -21.27
C ASP A 497 -24.44 6.76 -21.30
N LEU A 498 -25.16 6.76 -20.17
CA LEU A 498 -26.49 7.39 -20.06
C LEU A 498 -26.43 8.90 -20.27
N THR A 499 -25.30 9.55 -20.01
CA THR A 499 -25.11 10.97 -20.31
C THR A 499 -24.80 11.18 -21.78
N LEU A 500 -23.84 10.43 -22.32
CA LEU A 500 -23.26 10.58 -23.66
C LEU A 500 -24.20 10.11 -24.78
N PHE A 501 -24.67 8.86 -24.70
CA PHE A 501 -25.34 8.20 -25.83
C PHE A 501 -26.68 8.85 -26.22
N PRO A 502 -27.54 9.32 -25.28
CA PRO A 502 -28.76 10.02 -25.67
C PRO A 502 -28.47 11.34 -26.42
N MET A 503 -27.40 12.05 -26.08
CA MET A 503 -27.01 13.28 -26.78
C MET A 503 -26.59 12.99 -28.23
N VAL A 504 -25.84 11.91 -28.44
CA VAL A 504 -25.44 11.45 -29.77
C VAL A 504 -26.67 10.99 -30.56
N ALA A 505 -27.59 10.26 -29.95
CA ALA A 505 -28.81 9.79 -30.59
C ALA A 505 -29.71 10.94 -31.06
N VAL A 506 -29.85 12.00 -30.26
CA VAL A 506 -30.59 13.22 -30.65
C VAL A 506 -29.89 13.91 -31.82
N THR A 507 -28.58 14.12 -31.73
CA THR A 507 -27.77 14.72 -32.81
C THR A 507 -27.89 13.94 -34.12
N TYR A 508 -27.77 12.61 -34.06
CA TYR A 508 -27.90 11.73 -35.22
C TYR A 508 -29.32 11.75 -35.81
N ARG A 509 -30.35 11.79 -34.96
CA ARG A 509 -31.74 11.94 -35.42
C ARG A 509 -31.93 13.22 -36.23
N ILE A 510 -31.36 14.34 -35.78
CA ILE A 510 -31.46 15.63 -36.48
C ILE A 510 -30.69 15.56 -37.82
N TYR A 511 -29.47 15.06 -37.80
CA TYR A 511 -28.66 14.85 -39.01
C TYR A 511 -29.40 14.02 -40.07
N THR A 512 -29.99 12.89 -39.68
CA THR A 512 -30.71 12.00 -40.60
C THR A 512 -31.99 12.62 -41.16
N ILE A 513 -32.75 13.38 -40.36
CA ILE A 513 -33.92 14.14 -40.85
C ILE A 513 -33.51 15.15 -41.92
N TYR A 514 -32.35 15.79 -41.76
CA TYR A 514 -31.90 16.83 -42.68
C TYR A 514 -31.29 16.28 -43.97
N HIS A 515 -30.46 15.24 -43.87
CA HIS A 515 -29.73 14.72 -45.03
C HIS A 515 -30.61 13.86 -45.96
N ASN A 516 -31.62 13.16 -45.44
CA ASN A 516 -32.46 12.24 -46.23
C ASN A 516 -33.70 12.89 -46.89
N LYS A 517 -33.63 14.15 -47.32
CA LYS A 517 -34.75 14.90 -47.94
C LYS A 517 -35.36 14.27 -49.23
N SER A 518 -34.89 13.12 -49.74
CA SER A 518 -35.33 12.56 -51.05
C SER A 518 -35.83 11.11 -51.07
N LYS A 519 -35.99 10.40 -49.95
CA LYS A 519 -36.60 9.04 -49.95
C LYS A 519 -37.68 8.87 -48.88
N ASP A 520 -38.83 9.47 -49.16
CA ASP A 520 -40.07 9.25 -48.43
C ASP A 520 -40.48 7.76 -48.41
N ILE A 521 -41.20 7.38 -47.35
CA ILE A 521 -41.79 6.06 -47.03
C ILE A 521 -41.02 5.20 -45.98
N LYS A 522 -39.69 5.26 -45.84
CA LYS A 522 -38.98 4.49 -44.77
C LYS A 522 -38.87 5.20 -43.40
N ASN A 523 -39.44 6.40 -43.25
CA ASN A 523 -39.17 7.29 -42.10
C ASN A 523 -40.01 6.99 -40.83
N LYS A 524 -41.13 6.24 -40.93
CA LYS A 524 -42.01 5.94 -39.79
C LYS A 524 -41.32 5.10 -38.69
N ASN A 525 -40.26 4.36 -39.04
CA ASN A 525 -39.50 3.50 -38.12
C ASN A 525 -38.14 4.10 -37.69
N LEU A 526 -37.79 5.34 -38.08
CA LEU A 526 -36.48 5.93 -37.77
C LEU A 526 -36.27 6.07 -36.25
N ASN A 527 -37.26 6.62 -35.54
CA ASN A 527 -37.20 6.75 -34.07
C ASN A 527 -37.04 5.40 -33.37
N ARG A 528 -37.74 4.36 -33.85
CA ARG A 528 -37.64 3.00 -33.31
C ARG A 528 -36.24 2.42 -33.54
N ARG A 529 -35.67 2.60 -34.74
CA ARG A 529 -34.31 2.13 -35.07
C ARG A 529 -33.23 2.83 -34.25
N ILE A 530 -33.29 4.15 -34.11
CA ILE A 530 -32.33 4.91 -33.30
C ILE A 530 -32.43 4.47 -31.83
N TYR A 531 -33.64 4.29 -31.32
CA TYR A 531 -33.85 3.80 -29.96
C TYR A 531 -33.32 2.37 -29.76
N THR A 532 -33.52 1.47 -30.73
CA THR A 532 -32.93 0.12 -30.70
C THR A 532 -31.40 0.16 -30.77
N LEU A 533 -30.81 0.96 -31.65
CA LEU A 533 -29.35 1.12 -31.73
C LEU A 533 -28.76 1.67 -30.43
N PHE A 534 -29.43 2.66 -29.83
CA PHE A 534 -29.07 3.21 -28.52
C PHE A 534 -29.08 2.13 -27.42
N ILE A 535 -30.18 1.38 -27.29
CA ILE A 535 -30.29 0.33 -26.26
C ILE A 535 -29.22 -0.75 -26.48
N VAL A 536 -29.03 -1.19 -27.72
CA VAL A 536 -28.02 -2.21 -28.05
C VAL A 536 -26.62 -1.70 -27.71
N GLY A 537 -26.28 -0.46 -28.09
CA GLY A 537 -25.00 0.14 -27.75
C GLY A 537 -24.77 0.23 -26.24
N LEU A 538 -25.76 0.73 -25.49
CA LEU A 538 -25.68 0.85 -24.03
C LEU A 538 -25.51 -0.53 -23.38
N LEU A 539 -26.29 -1.53 -23.80
CA LEU A 539 -26.17 -2.89 -23.30
C LEU A 539 -24.79 -3.49 -23.60
N LEU A 540 -24.24 -3.26 -24.79
CA LEU A 540 -22.91 -3.75 -25.15
C LEU A 540 -21.83 -3.14 -24.25
N MET A 541 -21.90 -1.83 -23.96
CA MET A 541 -20.94 -1.17 -23.07
C MET A 541 -21.06 -1.66 -21.62
N ILE A 542 -22.29 -1.83 -21.12
CA ILE A 542 -22.52 -2.37 -19.77
C ILE A 542 -22.02 -3.82 -19.67
N ILE A 543 -22.30 -4.65 -20.68
CA ILE A 543 -21.79 -6.04 -20.72
C ILE A 543 -20.27 -6.04 -20.79
N TYR A 544 -19.66 -5.20 -21.62
CA TYR A 544 -18.21 -5.05 -21.71
C TYR A 544 -17.60 -4.68 -20.34
N SER A 545 -18.14 -3.65 -19.68
CA SER A 545 -17.68 -3.17 -18.37
C SER A 545 -17.90 -4.20 -17.26
N ALA A 546 -19.02 -4.91 -17.28
CA ALA A 546 -19.28 -6.00 -16.33
C ALA A 546 -18.32 -7.17 -16.56
N CYS A 547 -18.11 -7.59 -17.80
CA CYS A 547 -17.17 -8.66 -18.12
C CYS A 547 -15.73 -8.27 -17.77
N SER A 548 -15.29 -7.05 -18.09
CA SER A 548 -13.95 -6.57 -17.73
C SER A 548 -13.77 -6.56 -16.22
N SER A 549 -14.71 -5.95 -15.49
CA SER A 549 -14.65 -5.78 -14.04
C SER A 549 -14.70 -7.10 -13.26
N PHE A 550 -15.59 -8.03 -13.65
CA PHE A 550 -15.79 -9.26 -12.89
C PHE A 550 -14.86 -10.40 -13.29
N LEU A 551 -14.46 -10.50 -14.56
CA LEU A 551 -13.72 -11.66 -15.08
C LEU A 551 -12.24 -11.38 -15.35
N VAL A 552 -11.87 -10.15 -15.74
CA VAL A 552 -10.51 -9.84 -16.21
C VAL A 552 -9.72 -9.05 -15.17
N LEU A 553 -10.34 -8.02 -14.60
CA LEU A 553 -9.68 -7.12 -13.66
C LEU A 553 -9.58 -7.73 -12.26
N LYS A 554 -8.35 -7.81 -11.76
CA LYS A 554 -8.06 -8.09 -10.34
C LYS A 554 -8.05 -6.77 -9.58
N PHE A 555 -9.12 -6.51 -8.84
CA PHE A 555 -9.25 -5.33 -7.98
C PHE A 555 -8.64 -5.58 -6.61
N PHE A 556 -8.04 -4.53 -6.05
CA PHE A 556 -7.45 -4.50 -4.72
C PHE A 556 -7.57 -3.09 -4.12
N PHE A 557 -7.30 -2.97 -2.82
CA PHE A 557 -7.27 -1.67 -2.15
C PHE A 557 -5.86 -1.13 -2.10
N GLN A 558 -5.71 0.13 -2.44
CA GLN A 558 -4.47 0.86 -2.31
C GLN A 558 -4.72 2.14 -1.53
N ALA A 559 -3.87 2.45 -0.56
CA ALA A 559 -3.93 3.71 0.17
C ALA A 559 -3.44 4.84 -0.73
N ASN A 560 -4.26 5.88 -0.86
CA ASN A 560 -3.80 7.19 -1.28
C ASN A 560 -3.18 7.91 -0.07
N GLY A 561 -1.97 8.45 -0.26
CA GLY A 561 -1.13 8.97 0.80
C GLY A 561 -0.32 7.89 1.52
N THR A 562 0.31 8.27 2.62
CA THR A 562 1.23 7.45 3.42
C THR A 562 0.96 7.61 4.91
N ILE A 563 1.67 6.88 5.76
CA ILE A 563 1.60 7.07 7.22
C ILE A 563 1.97 8.49 7.67
N ASP A 564 2.78 9.24 6.92
CA ASP A 564 3.17 10.61 7.29
C ASP A 564 2.03 11.63 7.08
N THR A 565 1.07 11.29 6.22
CA THR A 565 0.08 12.23 5.71
C THR A 565 -1.32 11.80 6.13
N TYR A 566 -1.98 11.00 5.30
CA TYR A 566 -3.21 10.30 5.59
C TYR A 566 -3.26 9.03 4.75
N ARG A 567 -4.11 8.08 5.16
CA ARG A 567 -4.39 6.89 4.38
C ARG A 567 -5.87 6.84 4.03
N GLN A 568 -6.17 7.03 2.75
CA GLN A 568 -7.53 6.87 2.21
C GLN A 568 -7.55 5.68 1.26
N PRO A 569 -8.40 4.67 1.49
CA PRO A 569 -8.49 3.53 0.59
C PRO A 569 -9.07 3.96 -0.77
N LEU A 570 -8.41 3.57 -1.85
CA LEU A 570 -8.89 3.65 -3.22
C LEU A 570 -8.97 2.26 -3.83
N CYS A 571 -9.92 2.07 -4.74
CA CYS A 571 -10.01 0.86 -5.56
C CYS A 571 -9.04 0.98 -6.74
N THR A 572 -8.08 0.07 -6.84
CA THR A 572 -7.12 -0.02 -7.96
C THR A 572 -7.17 -1.43 -8.57
N TYR A 573 -6.61 -1.62 -9.77
CA TYR A 573 -6.57 -2.92 -10.48
C TYR A 573 -5.33 -3.08 -11.38
N ASN A 574 -4.90 -4.33 -11.65
CA ASN A 574 -3.54 -4.64 -12.19
C ASN A 574 -3.32 -4.37 -13.69
N SER A 575 -4.33 -4.06 -14.49
CA SER A 575 -4.26 -4.25 -15.96
C SER A 575 -3.57 -3.12 -16.75
N GLY A 576 -2.69 -2.33 -16.12
CA GLY A 576 -2.01 -1.19 -16.77
C GLY A 576 -2.97 -0.19 -17.42
N GLY A 577 -4.23 -0.15 -16.98
CA GLY A 577 -5.28 0.70 -17.54
C GLY A 577 -5.70 0.38 -18.98
N ILE A 578 -5.29 -0.74 -19.60
CA ILE A 578 -5.58 -0.99 -21.04
C ILE A 578 -7.09 -1.06 -21.31
N LEU A 579 -7.87 -1.75 -20.47
CA LEU A 579 -9.32 -1.88 -20.67
C LEU A 579 -10.05 -0.55 -20.49
N GLU A 580 -9.67 0.22 -19.46
CA GLU A 580 -10.17 1.58 -19.26
C GLU A 580 -9.72 2.50 -20.41
N TRP A 581 -8.51 2.33 -20.92
CA TRP A 581 -8.02 3.06 -22.08
C TRP A 581 -8.87 2.78 -23.31
N ILE A 582 -9.20 1.50 -23.59
CA ILE A 582 -10.11 1.13 -24.69
C ILE A 582 -11.48 1.78 -24.50
N GLU A 583 -12.05 1.71 -23.30
CA GLU A 583 -13.35 2.32 -22.96
C GLU A 583 -13.33 3.84 -23.20
N ARG A 584 -12.29 4.53 -22.71
CA ARG A 584 -12.08 5.96 -22.93
C ARG A 584 -11.92 6.29 -24.42
N ARG A 585 -11.18 5.48 -25.20
CA ARG A 585 -11.03 5.68 -26.66
C ARG A 585 -12.35 5.50 -27.41
N ILE A 586 -13.20 4.55 -26.99
CA ILE A 586 -14.54 4.37 -27.56
C ILE A 586 -15.38 5.64 -27.29
N ASN A 587 -15.37 6.13 -26.05
CA ASN A 587 -16.10 7.35 -25.67
C ASN A 587 -15.59 8.60 -26.41
N GLU A 588 -14.27 8.74 -26.57
CA GLU A 588 -13.66 9.81 -27.37
C GLU A 588 -14.02 9.72 -28.86
N ALA A 589 -14.04 8.51 -29.43
CA ALA A 589 -14.44 8.31 -30.83
C ALA A 589 -15.91 8.71 -31.04
N ILE A 590 -16.79 8.35 -30.10
CA ILE A 590 -18.20 8.75 -30.10
C ILE A 590 -18.33 10.28 -30.02
N TYR A 591 -17.49 10.93 -29.20
CA TYR A 591 -17.42 12.39 -29.10
C TYR A 591 -17.02 13.04 -30.44
N ILE A 592 -15.99 12.53 -31.10
CA ILE A 592 -15.54 13.03 -32.42
C ILE A 592 -16.64 12.87 -33.47
N VAL A 593 -17.30 11.71 -33.51
CA VAL A 593 -18.43 11.46 -34.42
C VAL A 593 -19.55 12.46 -34.18
N MET A 594 -19.87 12.78 -32.93
CA MET A 594 -20.88 13.77 -32.62
C MET A 594 -20.49 15.18 -33.10
N ILE A 595 -19.25 15.62 -32.86
CA ILE A 595 -18.76 16.91 -33.37
C ILE A 595 -18.89 16.96 -34.89
N PHE A 596 -18.46 15.91 -35.58
CA PHE A 596 -18.57 15.80 -37.03
C PHE A 596 -20.02 15.95 -37.50
N LEU A 597 -20.96 15.21 -36.89
CA LEU A 597 -22.39 15.31 -37.22
C LEU A 597 -22.92 16.75 -37.05
N ILE A 598 -22.50 17.44 -35.98
CA ILE A 598 -22.95 18.81 -35.70
C ILE A 598 -22.37 19.81 -36.70
N ILE A 599 -21.08 19.71 -37.02
CA ILE A 599 -20.42 20.54 -38.04
C ILE A 599 -21.16 20.39 -39.38
N VAL A 600 -21.49 19.15 -39.77
CA VAL A 600 -22.21 18.89 -41.03
C VAL A 600 -23.63 19.46 -41.01
N THR A 601 -24.33 19.47 -39.88
CA THR A 601 -25.64 20.15 -39.73
C THR A 601 -25.57 21.69 -39.69
N GLY A 602 -24.40 22.29 -39.49
CA GLY A 602 -24.09 23.69 -39.79
C GLY A 602 -25.08 24.76 -39.26
N ARG A 603 -25.51 25.68 -40.15
CA ARG A 603 -26.36 26.86 -39.83
C ARG A 603 -27.70 26.50 -39.17
N ILE A 604 -28.18 25.29 -39.38
CA ILE A 604 -29.50 24.84 -38.86
C ILE A 604 -29.39 24.45 -37.40
N SER A 605 -28.27 23.83 -37.01
CA SER A 605 -27.97 23.51 -35.61
C SER A 605 -27.90 24.79 -34.74
N LYS A 606 -27.53 25.95 -35.33
CA LYS A 606 -27.58 27.26 -34.65
C LYS A 606 -29.01 27.70 -34.36
N LYS A 607 -29.95 27.47 -35.29
CA LYS A 607 -31.35 27.90 -35.17
C LYS A 607 -32.14 27.03 -34.17
N PHE A 608 -31.82 25.74 -34.07
CA PHE A 608 -32.43 24.84 -33.10
C PHE A 608 -31.72 24.83 -31.73
N GLY A 609 -30.64 25.60 -31.55
CA GLY A 609 -29.91 25.73 -30.28
C GLY A 609 -29.17 24.47 -29.85
N GLU A 610 -28.76 23.64 -30.81
CA GLU A 610 -28.16 22.31 -30.60
C GLU A 610 -26.65 22.37 -30.33
N PHE A 611 -26.00 23.50 -30.66
CA PHE A 611 -24.63 23.79 -30.21
C PHE A 611 -24.48 23.67 -28.68
N LYS A 612 -25.57 23.82 -27.93
CA LYS A 612 -25.59 23.61 -26.48
C LYS A 612 -25.12 22.20 -26.08
N TYR A 613 -25.40 21.16 -26.87
CA TYR A 613 -24.93 19.81 -26.56
C TYR A 613 -23.40 19.69 -26.68
N ILE A 614 -22.78 20.36 -27.66
CA ILE A 614 -21.31 20.43 -27.76
C ILE A 614 -20.75 21.10 -26.52
N TYR A 615 -21.31 22.25 -26.13
CA TYR A 615 -20.83 22.98 -24.95
C TYR A 615 -21.02 22.17 -23.67
N CYS A 616 -22.15 21.48 -23.49
CA CYS A 616 -22.36 20.55 -22.37
C CYS A 616 -21.26 19.48 -22.33
N MET A 617 -21.01 18.81 -23.46
CA MET A 617 -20.07 17.70 -23.52
C MET A 617 -18.62 18.16 -23.31
N PHE A 618 -18.24 19.28 -23.93
CA PHE A 618 -16.94 19.89 -23.70
C PHE A 618 -16.76 20.30 -22.24
N PHE A 619 -17.82 20.84 -21.63
CA PHE A 619 -17.81 21.18 -20.21
C PHE A 619 -17.70 19.95 -19.31
N ILE A 620 -18.43 18.87 -19.59
CA ILE A 620 -18.30 17.58 -18.89
C ILE A 620 -16.86 17.06 -18.98
N GLY A 621 -16.25 17.07 -20.18
CA GLY A 621 -14.87 16.64 -20.35
C GLY A 621 -13.87 17.52 -19.58
N ILE A 622 -14.03 18.84 -19.59
CA ILE A 622 -13.22 19.76 -18.77
C ILE A 622 -13.41 19.46 -17.28
N MET A 623 -14.66 19.24 -16.84
CA MET A 623 -14.95 18.92 -15.46
C MET A 623 -14.27 17.62 -15.04
N GLU A 624 -14.42 16.55 -15.80
CA GLU A 624 -13.80 15.26 -15.49
C GLU A 624 -12.28 15.37 -15.40
N TYR A 625 -11.65 16.02 -16.38
CA TYR A 625 -10.21 16.25 -16.36
C TYR A 625 -9.78 17.15 -15.19
N GLY A 626 -10.51 18.24 -14.96
CA GLY A 626 -10.27 19.17 -13.87
C GLY A 626 -10.44 18.54 -12.49
N PHE A 627 -11.46 17.71 -12.29
CA PHE A 627 -11.68 16.97 -11.06
C PHE A 627 -10.58 15.95 -10.79
N ASN A 628 -10.19 15.17 -11.81
CA ASN A 628 -9.08 14.24 -11.68
C ASN A 628 -7.77 14.96 -11.32
N TYR A 629 -7.50 16.11 -11.95
CA TYR A 629 -6.35 16.95 -11.65
C TYR A 629 -6.40 17.53 -10.22
N ILE A 630 -7.54 18.10 -9.81
CA ILE A 630 -7.73 18.67 -8.47
C ILE A 630 -7.58 17.58 -7.40
N LEU A 631 -8.17 16.40 -7.60
CA LEU A 631 -8.02 15.24 -6.69
C LEU A 631 -6.57 14.78 -6.56
N SER A 632 -5.76 14.91 -7.61
CA SER A 632 -4.34 14.56 -7.57
C SER A 632 -3.45 15.59 -6.84
N ILE A 633 -3.90 16.85 -6.73
CA ILE A 633 -3.16 17.97 -6.11
C ILE A 633 -3.68 18.30 -4.72
N LEU A 634 -4.85 17.77 -4.36
CA LEU A 634 -5.51 17.99 -3.09
C LEU A 634 -4.53 17.70 -1.93
N PRO A 635 -4.26 18.69 -1.06
CA PRO A 635 -3.13 18.63 -0.15
C PRO A 635 -3.22 17.44 0.79
N SER A 636 -2.07 16.79 0.99
CA SER A 636 -1.78 15.70 1.93
C SER A 636 -2.10 16.02 3.40
N ASN A 637 -2.52 17.24 3.71
CA ASN A 637 -2.70 17.74 5.05
C ASN A 637 -4.18 17.73 5.44
N LYS A 638 -4.68 16.60 5.96
CA LYS A 638 -5.84 16.43 6.89
C LYS A 638 -7.20 17.08 6.57
N TYR A 639 -7.34 17.90 5.54
CA TYR A 639 -8.54 18.71 5.33
C TYR A 639 -9.51 17.98 4.41
N PHE A 640 -10.28 17.08 5.02
CA PHE A 640 -11.51 16.51 4.44
C PHE A 640 -12.43 17.57 3.81
N GLY A 641 -12.37 18.82 4.30
CA GLY A 641 -13.10 19.97 3.76
C GLY A 641 -12.84 20.28 2.28
N PHE A 642 -11.63 20.05 1.76
CA PHE A 642 -11.38 20.27 0.33
C PHE A 642 -12.03 19.20 -0.53
N TYR A 643 -12.04 17.94 -0.07
CA TYR A 643 -12.76 16.86 -0.75
C TYR A 643 -14.28 17.16 -0.78
N LEU A 644 -14.82 17.64 0.35
CA LEU A 644 -16.20 18.12 0.44
C LEU A 644 -16.48 19.25 -0.56
N LEU A 645 -15.60 20.26 -0.63
CA LEU A 645 -15.72 21.37 -1.55
C LEU A 645 -15.74 20.89 -3.01
N THR A 646 -14.87 19.96 -3.36
CA THR A 646 -14.83 19.35 -4.69
C THR A 646 -16.14 18.68 -5.06
N ILE A 647 -16.76 17.94 -4.13
CA ILE A 647 -18.06 17.29 -4.35
C ILE A 647 -19.20 18.31 -4.51
N VAL A 648 -19.20 19.37 -3.69
CA VAL A 648 -20.18 20.46 -3.78
C VAL A 648 -20.06 21.17 -5.13
N ILE A 649 -18.84 21.50 -5.55
CA ILE A 649 -18.57 22.11 -6.86
C ILE A 649 -19.06 21.16 -7.97
N ASN A 650 -18.73 19.86 -7.91
CA ASN A 650 -19.19 18.89 -8.90
C ASN A 650 -20.72 18.85 -9.00
N SER A 651 -21.41 18.89 -7.86
CA SER A 651 -22.88 18.86 -7.82
C SER A 651 -23.51 20.14 -8.39
N ILE A 652 -22.93 21.31 -8.08
CA ILE A 652 -23.34 22.61 -8.63
C ILE A 652 -23.17 22.59 -10.15
N LEU A 653 -21.99 22.19 -10.63
CA LEU A 653 -21.68 22.20 -12.05
C LEU A 653 -22.56 21.22 -12.84
N ASN A 654 -22.83 20.03 -12.30
CA ASN A 654 -23.80 19.09 -12.89
C ASN A 654 -25.23 19.66 -12.92
N SER A 655 -25.62 20.42 -11.90
CA SER A 655 -26.93 21.09 -11.89
C SER A 655 -27.03 22.22 -12.91
N LEU A 656 -25.93 22.98 -13.09
CA LEU A 656 -25.81 23.98 -14.16
C LEU A 656 -25.88 23.33 -15.55
N LEU A 657 -25.30 22.14 -15.72
CA LEU A 657 -25.43 21.35 -16.95
C LEU A 657 -26.89 20.98 -17.24
N ILE A 658 -27.63 20.50 -16.25
CA ILE A 658 -29.07 20.20 -16.39
C ILE A 658 -29.84 21.47 -16.80
N TYR A 659 -29.56 22.60 -16.15
CA TYR A 659 -30.18 23.87 -16.48
C TYR A 659 -29.85 24.34 -17.90
N TYR A 660 -28.60 24.20 -18.32
CA TYR A 660 -28.15 24.60 -19.65
C TYR A 660 -28.73 23.69 -20.75
N LEU A 661 -28.85 22.39 -20.48
CA LEU A 661 -29.42 21.38 -21.38
C LEU A 661 -30.90 21.66 -21.69
N VAL A 662 -31.74 21.81 -20.65
CA VAL A 662 -33.21 21.90 -20.82
C VAL A 662 -33.86 23.04 -20.02
N GLY A 663 -33.26 23.49 -18.92
CA GLY A 663 -33.86 24.46 -17.98
C GLY A 663 -34.36 25.74 -18.62
N SER A 664 -33.55 26.39 -19.47
CA SER A 664 -33.97 27.64 -20.17
C SER A 664 -35.27 27.49 -20.98
N ARG A 665 -35.49 26.34 -21.62
CA ARG A 665 -36.69 26.06 -22.42
C ARG A 665 -37.86 25.61 -21.57
N LEU A 666 -37.58 24.86 -20.52
CA LEU A 666 -38.57 24.46 -19.55
C LEU A 666 -39.24 25.70 -18.94
N ILE A 667 -38.45 26.70 -18.55
CA ILE A 667 -38.94 28.00 -18.07
C ILE A 667 -39.81 28.69 -19.12
N TYR A 668 -39.40 28.65 -20.39
CA TYR A 668 -40.22 29.22 -21.48
C TYR A 668 -41.57 28.50 -21.62
N CYS A 669 -41.59 27.17 -21.60
CA CYS A 669 -42.82 26.37 -21.69
C CYS A 669 -43.75 26.57 -20.47
N ILE A 670 -43.16 26.80 -19.29
CA ILE A 670 -43.94 27.11 -18.07
C ILE A 670 -44.56 28.51 -18.18
N LYS A 671 -43.84 29.50 -18.72
CA LYS A 671 -44.34 30.86 -18.91
C LYS A 671 -45.38 30.97 -20.02
N HIS A 672 -45.31 30.11 -21.04
CA HIS A 672 -46.18 30.13 -22.21
C HIS A 672 -46.86 28.76 -22.43
N PRO A 673 -47.74 28.32 -21.52
CA PRO A 673 -48.33 26.97 -21.59
C PRO A 673 -49.31 26.78 -22.77
N ASN A 674 -49.85 27.87 -23.31
CA ASN A 674 -50.88 27.89 -24.34
C ASN A 674 -50.34 28.28 -25.73
N ASP A 675 -49.04 28.55 -25.87
CA ASP A 675 -48.41 28.85 -27.17
C ASP A 675 -48.25 27.52 -27.93
N SER A 676 -49.35 27.06 -28.51
CA SER A 676 -49.39 25.89 -29.38
C SER A 676 -48.92 26.21 -30.80
N GLU A 677 -48.59 27.45 -31.12
CA GLU A 677 -48.10 27.82 -32.44
C GLU A 677 -46.80 27.05 -32.72
N PRO A 678 -46.82 26.09 -33.66
CA PRO A 678 -45.60 25.42 -34.06
C PRO A 678 -44.68 26.49 -34.67
N TYR A 679 -43.40 26.48 -34.29
CA TYR A 679 -42.33 27.08 -35.08
C TYR A 679 -42.69 26.90 -36.56
N HIS A 680 -42.83 27.99 -37.33
CA HIS A 680 -43.22 27.99 -38.74
C HIS A 680 -42.26 27.13 -39.60
N ILE A 681 -42.39 25.81 -39.54
CA ILE A 681 -41.61 24.85 -40.34
C ILE A 681 -42.12 24.91 -41.79
N GLU A 682 -43.42 25.17 -42.00
CA GLU A 682 -44.01 25.31 -43.33
C GLU A 682 -43.51 26.57 -44.07
N GLU A 683 -43.30 27.68 -43.36
CA GLU A 683 -42.78 28.92 -43.97
C GLU A 683 -41.29 28.80 -44.33
N LEU A 684 -40.54 27.94 -43.63
CA LEU A 684 -39.12 27.65 -43.90
C LEU A 684 -38.90 26.64 -45.03
N VAL A 685 -39.82 25.69 -45.23
CA VAL A 685 -39.80 24.80 -46.39
C VAL A 685 -40.14 25.58 -47.67
N ASN A 686 -41.05 26.55 -47.58
CA ASN A 686 -41.39 27.40 -48.71
C ASN A 686 -40.27 28.40 -49.05
N ASN A 687 -39.65 29.08 -48.07
CA ASN A 687 -38.58 30.04 -48.36
C ASN A 687 -37.30 29.42 -48.95
N ASN A 688 -36.98 28.16 -48.61
CA ASN A 688 -35.87 27.44 -49.25
C ASN A 688 -36.23 26.97 -50.66
N LYS A 689 -37.49 26.58 -50.95
CA LYS A 689 -37.94 26.31 -52.32
C LYS A 689 -37.78 27.54 -53.21
N THR A 690 -38.10 28.73 -52.68
CA THR A 690 -37.93 29.99 -53.42
C THR A 690 -36.46 30.27 -53.72
N GLN A 691 -35.54 30.06 -52.78
CA GLN A 691 -34.09 30.26 -53.02
C GLN A 691 -33.50 29.22 -53.99
N THR A 692 -33.92 27.96 -53.96
CA THR A 692 -33.44 26.94 -54.91
C THR A 692 -34.05 27.12 -56.30
N GLN A 693 -35.29 27.62 -56.41
CA GLN A 693 -35.90 28.01 -57.69
C GLN A 693 -35.25 29.27 -58.30
N ILE A 694 -34.83 30.23 -57.48
CA ILE A 694 -34.08 31.40 -57.94
C ILE A 694 -32.69 30.98 -58.46
N GLN A 695 -31.97 30.09 -57.77
CA GLN A 695 -30.69 29.57 -58.25
C GLN A 695 -30.78 28.70 -59.51
N THR A 696 -31.90 28.03 -59.77
CA THR A 696 -32.12 27.25 -61.01
C THR A 696 -32.70 28.09 -62.16
N MET A 697 -33.05 29.35 -61.92
CA MET A 697 -33.37 30.32 -62.97
C MET A 697 -32.19 31.24 -63.33
N GLU A 698 -31.10 31.22 -62.54
CA GLU A 698 -29.87 32.00 -62.76
C GLU A 698 -28.70 31.16 -63.32
N GLU A 699 -28.87 29.83 -63.46
CA GLU A 699 -28.03 28.92 -64.28
C GLU A 699 -28.76 28.58 -65.59
#